data_AF-A0A3B8L7X4-F1
#
_entry.id   AF-A0A3B8L7X4-F1
#
_cell.length_a   1.000
_cell.length_b   1.000
_cell.length_c   1.000
_cell.angle_alpha   90.00
_cell.angle_beta   90.00
_cell.angle_gamma   90.00
#
_symmetry.space_group_name_H-M   'P 1'
#
loop_
_entity.id
_entity.type
_entity.pdbx_description
1 polymer ?
#
loop_
_entity_poly.entity_id
_entity_poly.type
_entity_poly.pdbx_seq_one_letter_code
_entity_poly.pdbx_strand_id
1 'polypeptide(L)'
;MTEHEASPANPARLPGVVLAVIAVAVVAAWWGWPPLLVDVDRAGQPVKTATGMVAVLAALRDRMVVDDPYLGREPLEVAQRQLDELSSEASPRVRFGLLWSVGHHHLRLGENRRATGVLDEALDMVSRIDPPLSAVEREDVLFQVAVAWLRRGEAENCIACHTPESCLLPIRGGGVHQHPGSARRAMAVLMRLLETNPDHAAGRWLLNISAMAVGGFPDEVPERFRMASEVFRSQSEFPRFTNIASRLGLNEVNLSGGSVSEDFNGDGWIDIATSTWDTAGPVRLYQNTGDGRFVERTAESGLSGILGGLNLVPADYDNDGDVDLLVLRGGWLQESGRDHPNSLLQNDGTGVFRDVTFEVGLAGDGLDFPTQTAAWADYDRDGDLDLFVGNEDFAAQLFRNDGGRFQDVAAEAGVAGGGVVKGTAWGDYDNDGDEDLYVSVRGGANRLYRNNGRGRFEDVAKSLGVDGPHRSFPVWFWDCNNDGWLDLYVASYREGVQEVARDYLGQAHESETDALYLGDGEGGFREVAAEFGLVRVTQPMGCNFGDLDNDGWPDFYLGTGYPEYAGIMPNLLFHNRGGTGFADVTFAAGFGHLQKGHGVSLADFDRDGDLDVFQQIGGWYPGDAFGNALFENPGFQRHWLAVRVRGVESNRLGVGARLRVEFSEGDQRRVVHQRIGSGGSFGGNPFTAHIGLGAATIVDRIEVHWPNSGKTDRFTAVGIDRLVECREGSSDILETRWQPVTFVGDEAATDRAGP
;
A
#
# COMPACT_ATOMS: atom_id res chain seq x y z
N MET A 1 30.29 -21.57 41.29
CA MET A 1 30.75 -22.55 42.30
C MET A 1 29.88 -23.78 42.14
N THR A 2 30.31 -24.95 41.67
CA THR A 2 31.62 -25.57 41.36
C THR A 2 31.27 -26.76 40.46
N GLU A 3 31.79 -26.82 39.23
CA GLU A 3 32.89 -27.69 38.76
C GLU A 3 32.53 -29.18 38.68
N HIS A 4 32.38 -29.75 37.48
CA HIS A 4 33.41 -30.25 36.53
C HIS A 4 33.86 -31.69 36.81
N GLU A 5 33.59 -32.59 35.87
CA GLU A 5 34.57 -33.57 35.38
C GLU A 5 34.18 -34.03 33.96
N ALA A 6 35.18 -34.26 33.12
CA ALA A 6 35.12 -34.31 31.66
C ALA A 6 35.46 -35.69 31.08
N SER A 7 34.78 -36.06 29.97
CA SER A 7 35.19 -36.82 28.74
C SER A 7 35.93 -38.18 28.86
N PRO A 8 35.81 -39.15 27.90
CA PRO A 8 35.91 -38.89 26.45
C PRO A 8 35.15 -39.81 25.44
N ALA A 9 35.06 -39.28 24.21
CA ALA A 9 35.24 -39.95 22.90
C ALA A 9 34.19 -40.93 22.30
N ASN A 10 33.48 -40.37 21.31
CA ASN A 10 33.45 -40.73 19.87
C ASN A 10 32.14 -41.34 19.31
N PRO A 11 31.57 -40.73 18.23
CA PRO A 11 30.32 -41.14 17.60
C PRO A 11 30.54 -42.08 16.41
N ALA A 12 29.54 -42.92 16.13
CA ALA A 12 29.54 -43.77 14.95
C ALA A 12 29.07 -42.99 13.71
N ARG A 13 30.07 -42.69 12.87
CA ARG A 13 30.09 -42.34 11.44
C ARG A 13 28.86 -42.76 10.60
N LEU A 14 28.26 -41.78 9.93
CA LEU A 14 27.74 -41.90 8.57
C LEU A 14 28.84 -41.42 7.59
N PRO A 15 29.05 -42.08 6.43
CA PRO A 15 30.18 -41.80 5.56
C PRO A 15 29.93 -40.55 4.71
N GLY A 16 30.89 -39.63 4.72
CA GLY A 16 30.92 -38.45 3.88
C GLY A 16 31.60 -38.68 2.52
N VAL A 17 31.30 -37.72 1.64
CA VAL A 17 32.09 -37.22 0.51
C VAL A 17 32.15 -38.10 -0.75
N VAL A 18 31.32 -37.75 -1.75
CA VAL A 18 31.78 -37.22 -3.05
C VAL A 18 30.76 -36.19 -3.54
N LEU A 19 30.99 -34.92 -3.23
CA LEU A 19 30.33 -33.78 -3.89
C LEU A 19 31.42 -32.72 -4.07
N ALA A 20 32.16 -32.90 -5.16
CA ALA A 20 33.12 -31.94 -5.65
C ALA A 20 32.99 -31.93 -7.18
N VAL A 21 33.04 -30.70 -7.73
CA VAL A 21 32.92 -30.30 -9.13
C VAL A 21 31.49 -29.83 -9.51
N ILE A 22 31.41 -28.51 -9.78
CA ILE A 22 30.25 -27.64 -10.08
C ILE A 22 29.49 -27.11 -8.86
N ALA A 23 30.18 -26.32 -8.04
CA ALA A 23 29.57 -25.44 -7.03
C ALA A 23 30.19 -24.02 -7.00
N VAL A 24 30.80 -23.55 -8.09
CA VAL A 24 31.47 -22.22 -8.13
C VAL A 24 31.16 -21.45 -9.42
N ALA A 25 29.89 -21.36 -9.83
CA ALA A 25 29.55 -20.42 -10.93
C ALA A 25 28.12 -19.84 -10.93
N VAL A 26 27.16 -20.30 -10.12
CA VAL A 26 25.76 -19.78 -10.25
C VAL A 26 25.05 -19.49 -8.91
N VAL A 27 25.65 -19.74 -7.74
CA VAL A 27 24.96 -19.52 -6.44
C VAL A 27 25.68 -18.51 -5.53
N ALA A 28 26.70 -17.80 -6.03
CA ALA A 28 27.39 -16.73 -5.29
C ALA A 28 27.24 -15.34 -5.94
N ALA A 29 26.24 -15.16 -6.81
CA ALA A 29 25.87 -13.86 -7.40
C ALA A 29 24.53 -13.33 -6.85
N TRP A 30 24.01 -13.92 -5.76
CA TRP A 30 22.76 -13.51 -5.13
C TRP A 30 22.94 -12.77 -3.79
N TRP A 31 24.18 -12.62 -3.29
CA TRP A 31 24.52 -11.91 -2.04
C TRP A 31 25.76 -11.02 -2.23
N GLY A 32 25.84 -10.33 -3.36
CA GLY A 32 26.91 -9.38 -3.66
C GLY A 32 26.63 -8.00 -3.06
N TRP A 33 26.83 -7.84 -1.75
CA TRP A 33 27.02 -6.52 -1.16
C TRP A 33 28.29 -5.89 -1.77
N PRO A 34 28.24 -4.67 -2.34
CA PRO A 34 29.46 -3.92 -2.58
C PRO A 34 30.08 -3.56 -1.22
N PRO A 35 31.42 -3.45 -1.11
CA PRO A 35 32.00 -2.78 0.04
C PRO A 35 31.43 -1.34 0.08
N LEU A 36 31.11 -0.84 1.29
CA LEU A 36 30.80 0.57 1.54
C LEU A 36 31.75 1.48 0.74
N LEU A 37 31.27 1.99 -0.39
CA LEU A 37 31.91 3.07 -1.11
C LEU A 37 31.43 4.35 -0.47
N VAL A 38 32.22 4.85 0.48
CA VAL A 38 32.15 6.26 0.84
C VAL A 38 32.54 7.03 -0.43
N ASP A 39 31.61 7.77 -1.01
CA ASP A 39 31.91 8.67 -2.12
C ASP A 39 32.94 9.70 -1.66
N VAL A 40 34.15 9.55 -2.20
CA VAL A 40 35.23 10.51 -2.05
C VAL A 40 35.49 11.14 -3.41
N ASP A 41 35.67 12.46 -3.42
CA ASP A 41 36.04 13.17 -4.63
C ASP A 41 37.40 12.67 -5.18
N ARG A 42 37.81 13.15 -6.37
CA ARG A 42 39.12 12.81 -6.98
C ARG A 42 40.34 13.15 -6.10
N ALA A 43 40.15 13.78 -4.94
CA ALA A 43 41.16 14.13 -3.96
C ALA A 43 41.04 13.37 -2.61
N GLY A 44 40.10 12.42 -2.48
CA GLY A 44 39.95 11.62 -1.27
C GLY A 44 39.26 12.34 -0.10
N GLN A 45 38.49 13.41 -0.35
CA GLN A 45 37.69 14.08 0.67
C GLN A 45 36.20 13.71 0.55
N PRO A 46 35.47 13.61 1.68
CA PRO A 46 34.03 13.45 1.65
C PRO A 46 33.41 14.62 0.88
N VAL A 47 32.57 14.30 -0.11
CA VAL A 47 31.89 15.30 -0.94
C VAL A 47 31.07 16.19 -0.01
N LYS A 48 31.41 17.49 0.03
CA LYS A 48 30.54 18.48 0.66
C LYS A 48 29.23 18.49 -0.11
N THR A 49 28.18 18.06 0.59
CA THR A 49 26.81 17.90 0.12
C THR A 49 26.35 19.07 -0.72
N ALA A 50 25.65 18.75 -1.80
CA ALA A 50 24.91 19.76 -2.52
C ALA A 50 23.95 20.45 -1.54
N THR A 51 23.93 21.78 -1.53
CA THR A 51 23.09 22.56 -0.61
C THR A 51 21.61 22.34 -0.94
N GLY A 52 20.91 21.54 -0.13
CA GLY A 52 19.45 21.37 -0.11
C GLY A 52 18.93 20.04 -0.68
N MET A 53 17.74 19.63 -0.22
CA MET A 53 17.11 18.34 -0.52
C MET A 53 17.02 18.03 -2.02
N VAL A 54 16.57 18.99 -2.83
CA VAL A 54 16.45 18.81 -4.29
C VAL A 54 17.76 18.33 -4.93
N ALA A 55 18.89 18.82 -4.45
CA ALA A 55 20.18 18.44 -5.00
C ALA A 55 20.66 17.06 -4.49
N VAL A 56 20.28 16.68 -3.26
CA VAL A 56 20.48 15.31 -2.73
C VAL A 56 19.68 14.31 -3.55
N LEU A 57 18.39 14.58 -3.77
CA LEU A 57 17.51 13.71 -4.55
C LEU A 57 17.94 13.60 -6.02
N ALA A 58 18.41 14.69 -6.62
CA ALA A 58 18.98 14.65 -7.97
C ALA A 58 20.25 13.78 -8.07
N ALA A 59 21.12 13.83 -7.06
CA ALA A 59 22.31 12.96 -7.01
C ALA A 59 21.93 11.49 -6.82
N LEU A 60 20.95 11.21 -5.96
CA LEU A 60 20.41 9.85 -5.77
C LEU A 60 19.83 9.28 -7.06
N ARG A 61 19.00 10.05 -7.77
CA ARG A 61 18.48 9.67 -9.10
C ARG A 61 19.62 9.29 -10.04
N ASP A 62 20.63 10.16 -10.18
CA ASP A 62 21.71 9.96 -11.15
C ASP A 62 22.53 8.70 -10.84
N ARG A 63 22.72 8.38 -9.55
CA ARG A 63 23.36 7.13 -9.11
C ARG A 63 22.49 5.91 -9.38
N MET A 64 21.21 5.96 -8.99
CA MET A 64 20.32 4.80 -9.05
C MET A 64 19.95 4.37 -10.46
N VAL A 65 19.87 5.30 -11.41
CA VAL A 65 19.62 4.95 -12.83
C VAL A 65 20.74 4.08 -13.42
N VAL A 66 21.94 4.09 -12.83
CA VAL A 66 23.09 3.32 -13.30
C VAL A 66 23.31 2.09 -12.43
N ASP A 67 23.54 2.32 -11.13
CA ASP A 67 24.16 1.35 -10.22
C ASP A 67 23.14 0.53 -9.41
N ASP A 68 21.85 0.93 -9.41
CA ASP A 68 20.84 0.25 -8.61
C ASP A 68 20.53 -1.14 -9.20
N PRO A 69 20.53 -2.21 -8.39
CA PRO A 69 20.27 -3.57 -8.87
C PRO A 69 18.83 -3.80 -9.38
N TYR A 70 17.91 -2.86 -9.13
CA TYR A 70 16.49 -2.98 -9.46
C TYR A 70 16.04 -2.01 -10.55
N LEU A 71 16.46 -0.75 -10.48
CA LEU A 71 16.15 0.33 -11.42
C LEU A 71 17.22 0.50 -12.51
N GLY A 72 18.46 0.10 -12.21
CA GLY A 72 19.62 0.31 -13.07
C GLY A 72 19.75 -0.67 -14.23
N ARG A 73 20.47 -0.25 -15.28
CA ARG A 73 20.73 -1.08 -16.47
C ARG A 73 22.04 -1.86 -16.40
N GLU A 74 22.95 -1.53 -15.49
CA GLU A 74 24.25 -2.20 -15.40
C GLU A 74 24.14 -3.74 -15.29
N PRO A 75 23.23 -4.31 -14.46
CA PRO A 75 23.08 -5.77 -14.39
C PRO A 75 22.72 -6.42 -15.72
N LEU A 76 21.87 -5.76 -16.52
CA LEU A 76 21.53 -6.21 -17.87
C LEU A 76 22.76 -6.17 -18.79
N GLU A 77 23.50 -5.06 -18.79
CA GLU A 77 24.66 -4.89 -19.67
C GLU A 77 25.78 -5.88 -19.34
N VAL A 78 26.01 -6.17 -18.06
CA VAL A 78 26.95 -7.19 -17.61
C VAL A 78 26.51 -8.58 -18.09
N ALA A 79 25.25 -8.95 -17.87
CA ALA A 79 24.72 -10.25 -18.29
C ALA A 79 24.75 -10.41 -19.82
N GLN A 80 24.43 -9.33 -20.56
CA GLN A 80 24.46 -9.32 -22.03
C GLN A 80 25.89 -9.47 -22.56
N ARG A 81 26.87 -8.73 -22.02
CA ARG A 81 28.28 -8.90 -22.43
C ARG A 81 28.77 -10.33 -22.19
N GLN A 82 28.44 -10.91 -21.03
CA GLN A 82 28.79 -12.30 -20.72
C GLN A 82 28.15 -13.30 -21.70
N LEU A 83 26.93 -13.03 -22.15
CA LEU A 83 26.24 -13.84 -23.17
C LEU A 83 26.87 -13.67 -24.56
N ASP A 84 27.24 -12.45 -24.94
CA ASP A 84 27.84 -12.13 -26.24
C ASP A 84 29.26 -12.70 -26.38
N GLU A 85 30.03 -12.66 -25.31
CA GLU A 85 31.40 -13.21 -25.23
C GLU A 85 31.42 -14.73 -25.01
N LEU A 86 30.25 -15.35 -24.80
CA LEU A 86 30.15 -16.77 -24.50
C LEU A 86 30.61 -17.63 -25.69
N SER A 87 31.64 -18.44 -25.45
CA SER A 87 32.15 -19.39 -26.44
C SER A 87 31.03 -20.26 -27.04
N SER A 88 31.15 -20.55 -28.34
CA SER A 88 30.27 -21.52 -29.02
C SER A 88 30.37 -22.93 -28.43
N GLU A 89 31.45 -23.24 -27.72
CA GLU A 89 31.68 -24.51 -27.02
C GLU A 89 31.12 -24.54 -25.59
N ALA A 90 30.58 -23.42 -25.09
CA ALA A 90 30.04 -23.35 -23.74
C ALA A 90 28.87 -24.33 -23.54
N SER A 91 28.78 -24.92 -22.35
CA SER A 91 27.73 -25.89 -22.05
C SER A 91 26.33 -25.26 -22.18
N PRO A 92 25.32 -26.04 -22.61
CA PRO A 92 23.93 -25.56 -22.69
C PRO A 92 23.40 -24.98 -21.38
N ARG A 93 23.84 -25.51 -20.24
CA ARG A 93 23.45 -25.03 -18.90
C ARG A 93 23.93 -23.59 -18.63
N VAL A 94 25.16 -23.27 -19.03
CA VAL A 94 25.72 -21.90 -18.85
C VAL A 94 25.00 -20.90 -19.75
N ARG A 95 24.80 -21.26 -21.02
CA ARG A 95 24.06 -20.40 -21.96
C ARG A 95 22.61 -20.18 -21.50
N PHE A 96 21.94 -21.23 -21.01
CA PHE A 96 20.62 -21.12 -20.40
C PHE A 96 20.62 -20.11 -19.24
N GLY A 97 21.56 -20.22 -18.31
CA GLY A 97 21.63 -19.30 -17.15
C GLY A 97 21.81 -17.84 -17.56
N LEU A 98 22.61 -17.56 -18.59
CA LEU A 98 22.82 -16.21 -19.10
C LEU A 98 21.59 -15.68 -19.85
N LEU A 99 20.96 -16.47 -20.71
CA LEU A 99 19.69 -16.10 -21.35
C LEU A 99 18.59 -15.86 -20.30
N TRP A 100 18.51 -16.73 -19.29
CA TRP A 100 17.57 -16.58 -18.18
C TRP A 100 17.77 -15.25 -17.46
N SER A 101 19.01 -14.91 -17.11
CA SER A 101 19.37 -13.64 -16.47
C SER A 101 19.01 -12.44 -17.34
N VAL A 102 19.46 -12.42 -18.61
CA VAL A 102 19.18 -11.33 -19.57
C VAL A 102 17.68 -11.13 -19.76
N GLY A 103 16.92 -12.22 -19.93
CA GLY A 103 15.47 -12.17 -20.09
C GLY A 103 14.74 -11.55 -18.89
N HIS A 104 15.14 -11.90 -17.67
CA HIS A 104 14.56 -11.33 -16.44
C HIS A 104 14.96 -9.87 -16.24
N HIS A 105 16.19 -9.48 -16.58
CA HIS A 105 16.59 -8.07 -16.52
C HIS A 105 15.81 -7.21 -17.53
N HIS A 106 15.60 -7.70 -18.74
CA HIS A 106 14.70 -7.03 -19.68
C HIS A 106 13.26 -6.92 -19.15
N LEU A 107 12.75 -7.96 -18.48
CA LEU A 107 11.41 -7.93 -17.88
C LEU A 107 11.32 -6.85 -16.80
N ARG A 108 12.29 -6.81 -15.88
CA ARG A 108 12.43 -5.79 -14.82
C ARG A 108 12.42 -4.37 -15.36
N LEU A 109 13.11 -4.14 -16.48
CA LEU A 109 13.19 -2.83 -17.13
C LEU A 109 11.96 -2.48 -18.00
N GLY A 110 10.93 -3.34 -18.03
CA GLY A 110 9.73 -3.14 -18.85
C GLY A 110 9.94 -3.39 -20.35
N GLU A 111 11.07 -3.96 -20.74
CA GLU A 111 11.40 -4.31 -22.14
C GLU A 111 10.72 -5.63 -22.55
N ASN A 112 9.41 -5.73 -22.31
CA ASN A 112 8.59 -6.94 -22.36
C ASN A 112 8.74 -7.78 -23.65
N ARG A 113 8.91 -7.13 -24.80
CA ARG A 113 9.12 -7.82 -26.09
C ARG A 113 10.47 -8.53 -26.17
N ARG A 114 11.53 -7.89 -25.67
CA ARG A 114 12.88 -8.49 -25.61
C ARG A 114 12.91 -9.58 -24.57
N ALA A 115 12.36 -9.31 -23.39
CA ALA A 115 12.26 -10.27 -22.29
C ALA A 115 11.61 -11.58 -22.76
N THR A 116 10.40 -11.51 -23.31
CA THR A 116 9.67 -12.71 -23.78
C THR A 116 10.40 -13.45 -24.89
N GLY A 117 11.09 -12.76 -25.80
CA GLY A 117 11.90 -13.40 -26.84
C GLY A 117 13.10 -14.19 -26.27
N VAL A 118 13.86 -13.57 -25.37
CA VAL A 118 15.04 -14.20 -24.73
C VAL A 118 14.62 -15.34 -23.80
N LEU A 119 13.51 -15.19 -23.06
CA LEU A 119 12.99 -16.23 -22.17
C LEU A 119 12.44 -17.44 -22.93
N ASP A 120 11.83 -17.23 -24.11
CA ASP A 120 11.45 -18.35 -24.99
C ASP A 120 12.69 -19.08 -25.54
N GLU A 121 13.77 -18.35 -25.88
CA GLU A 121 15.04 -18.98 -26.26
C GLU A 121 15.62 -19.81 -25.10
N ALA A 122 15.60 -19.28 -23.88
CA ALA A 122 16.00 -20.03 -22.68
C ALA A 122 15.14 -21.28 -22.48
N LEU A 123 13.82 -21.19 -22.66
CA LEU A 123 12.91 -22.32 -22.55
C LEU A 123 13.22 -23.43 -23.56
N ASP A 124 13.56 -23.07 -24.81
CA ASP A 124 13.93 -24.02 -25.85
C ASP A 124 15.23 -24.78 -25.53
N MET A 125 16.13 -24.15 -24.77
CA MET A 125 17.38 -24.77 -24.32
C MET A 125 17.19 -25.84 -23.25
N VAL A 126 16.11 -25.82 -22.47
CA VAL A 126 15.90 -26.72 -21.30
C VAL A 126 16.09 -28.19 -21.65
N SER A 127 15.63 -28.62 -22.83
CA SER A 127 15.76 -30.01 -23.31
C SER A 127 17.20 -30.47 -23.59
N ARG A 128 18.13 -29.52 -23.73
CA ARG A 128 19.54 -29.75 -24.09
C ARG A 128 20.48 -29.62 -22.87
N ILE A 129 19.94 -29.28 -21.70
CA ILE A 129 20.72 -29.10 -20.48
C ILE A 129 21.13 -30.47 -19.92
N ASP A 130 22.43 -30.64 -19.67
CA ASP A 130 23.02 -31.85 -19.06
C ASP A 130 23.90 -31.46 -17.86
N PRO A 131 23.72 -32.07 -16.66
CA PRO A 131 22.59 -32.94 -16.29
C PRO A 131 21.26 -32.19 -16.43
N PRO A 132 20.12 -32.87 -16.68
CA PRO A 132 18.83 -32.20 -16.84
C PRO A 132 18.45 -31.43 -15.58
N LEU A 133 17.68 -30.36 -15.76
CA LEU A 133 17.04 -29.66 -14.64
C LEU A 133 16.16 -30.64 -13.84
N SER A 134 16.02 -30.42 -12.54
CA SER A 134 15.05 -31.11 -11.67
C SER A 134 13.60 -30.81 -12.11
N ALA A 135 12.63 -31.53 -11.54
CA ALA A 135 11.22 -31.25 -11.82
C ALA A 135 10.83 -29.83 -11.37
N VAL A 136 11.20 -29.44 -10.16
CA VAL A 136 10.91 -28.13 -9.57
C VAL A 136 11.52 -26.99 -10.40
N GLU A 137 12.78 -27.13 -10.82
CA GLU A 137 13.42 -26.11 -11.70
C GLU A 137 12.70 -25.97 -13.05
N ARG A 138 12.23 -27.07 -13.64
CA ARG A 138 11.45 -26.99 -14.90
C ARG A 138 10.09 -26.36 -14.70
N GLU A 139 9.44 -26.61 -13.56
CA GLU A 139 8.15 -26.03 -13.21
C GLU A 139 8.28 -24.52 -13.03
N ASP A 140 9.28 -24.06 -12.27
CA ASP A 140 9.58 -22.64 -12.11
C ASP A 140 9.89 -21.97 -13.45
N VAL A 141 10.69 -22.62 -14.31
CA VAL A 141 11.00 -22.08 -15.65
C VAL A 141 9.73 -21.86 -16.48
N LEU A 142 8.82 -22.85 -16.50
CA LEU A 142 7.56 -22.72 -17.23
C LEU A 142 6.67 -21.62 -16.62
N PHE A 143 6.60 -21.55 -15.29
CA PHE A 143 5.79 -20.57 -14.59
C PHE A 143 6.28 -19.14 -14.86
N GLN A 144 7.57 -18.85 -14.70
CA GLN A 144 8.12 -17.51 -14.93
C GLN A 144 8.03 -17.07 -16.41
N VAL A 145 8.24 -17.99 -17.36
CA VAL A 145 8.03 -17.69 -18.79
C VAL A 145 6.57 -17.31 -19.05
N ALA A 146 5.61 -18.04 -18.46
CA ALA A 146 4.20 -17.70 -18.58
C ALA A 146 3.88 -16.33 -17.96
N VAL A 147 4.43 -16.04 -16.78
CA VAL A 147 4.31 -14.72 -16.13
C VAL A 147 4.84 -13.61 -17.03
N ALA A 148 6.03 -13.77 -17.63
CA ALA A 148 6.59 -12.77 -18.55
C ALA A 148 5.68 -12.50 -19.77
N TRP A 149 5.07 -13.55 -20.32
CA TRP A 149 4.09 -13.42 -21.41
C TRP A 149 2.79 -12.75 -20.95
N LEU A 150 2.32 -13.01 -19.73
CA LEU A 150 1.16 -12.32 -19.16
C LEU A 150 1.44 -10.83 -18.96
N ARG A 151 2.58 -10.47 -18.36
CA ARG A 151 2.99 -9.08 -18.13
C ARG A 151 3.12 -8.30 -19.43
N ARG A 152 3.65 -8.92 -20.48
CA ARG A 152 3.60 -8.36 -21.83
C ARG A 152 2.17 -8.14 -22.32
N GLY A 153 1.28 -9.11 -22.11
CA GLY A 153 -0.13 -8.99 -22.47
C GLY A 153 -0.83 -7.85 -21.75
N GLU A 154 -0.57 -7.65 -20.47
CA GLU A 154 -1.10 -6.54 -19.67
C GLU A 154 -0.57 -5.20 -20.17
N ALA A 155 0.72 -5.08 -20.47
CA ALA A 155 1.27 -3.86 -21.07
C ALA A 155 0.63 -3.53 -22.44
N GLU A 156 0.44 -4.55 -23.29
CA GLU A 156 -0.17 -4.39 -24.62
C GLU A 156 -1.67 -4.07 -24.58
N ASN A 157 -2.38 -4.39 -23.49
CA ASN A 157 -3.85 -4.31 -23.44
C ASN A 157 -4.39 -3.45 -22.30
N CYS A 158 -3.92 -3.66 -21.07
CA CYS A 158 -4.38 -2.90 -19.91
C CYS A 158 -3.78 -1.49 -19.85
N ILE A 159 -2.57 -1.28 -20.40
CA ILE A 159 -1.94 0.05 -20.49
C ILE A 159 -2.17 0.66 -21.88
N ALA A 160 -1.68 0.02 -22.93
CA ALA A 160 -1.72 0.60 -24.28
C ALA A 160 -3.13 0.67 -24.90
N CYS A 161 -4.06 -0.18 -24.46
CA CYS A 161 -5.46 -0.21 -24.92
C CYS A 161 -6.43 -0.07 -23.75
N HIS A 162 -6.08 0.75 -22.77
CA HIS A 162 -6.79 0.90 -21.51
C HIS A 162 -8.30 1.19 -21.67
N THR A 163 -9.09 0.60 -20.78
CA THR A 163 -10.53 0.79 -20.62
C THR A 163 -10.85 0.84 -19.12
N PRO A 164 -12.02 1.36 -18.71
CA PRO A 164 -12.45 1.31 -17.30
C PRO A 164 -12.46 -0.10 -16.69
N GLU A 165 -12.56 -1.16 -17.51
CA GLU A 165 -12.54 -2.55 -17.05
C GLU A 165 -11.19 -3.26 -17.20
N SER A 166 -10.16 -2.57 -17.68
CA SER A 166 -8.84 -3.16 -17.92
C SER A 166 -8.23 -3.73 -16.64
N CYS A 167 -7.80 -4.99 -16.71
CA CYS A 167 -7.16 -5.71 -15.60
C CYS A 167 -8.01 -5.82 -14.31
N LEU A 168 -9.34 -5.67 -14.40
CA LEU A 168 -10.27 -5.98 -13.31
C LEU A 168 -10.75 -7.43 -13.40
N LEU A 169 -10.58 -8.19 -12.32
CA LEU A 169 -11.09 -9.54 -12.17
C LEU A 169 -12.56 -9.52 -11.70
N PRO A 170 -13.44 -10.42 -12.22
CA PRO A 170 -13.26 -11.25 -13.41
C PRO A 170 -13.12 -10.41 -14.68
N ILE A 171 -12.15 -10.77 -15.54
CA ILE A 171 -11.91 -10.06 -16.81
C ILE A 171 -13.05 -10.39 -17.78
N ARG A 172 -13.78 -9.35 -18.20
CA ARG A 172 -14.95 -9.44 -19.09
C ARG A 172 -15.20 -8.11 -19.80
N GLY A 173 -16.05 -8.11 -20.83
CA GLY A 173 -16.45 -6.89 -21.53
C GLY A 173 -15.23 -6.12 -22.07
N GLY A 174 -15.11 -4.84 -21.69
CA GLY A 174 -13.99 -3.97 -22.06
C GLY A 174 -12.61 -4.44 -21.59
N GLY A 175 -12.55 -5.28 -20.54
CA GLY A 175 -11.30 -5.81 -20.00
C GLY A 175 -10.69 -6.95 -20.83
N VAL A 176 -11.43 -7.54 -21.77
CA VAL A 176 -10.91 -8.61 -22.63
C VAL A 176 -9.84 -8.04 -23.57
N HIS A 177 -8.69 -8.71 -23.67
CA HIS A 177 -7.53 -8.25 -24.42
C HIS A 177 -7.84 -8.13 -25.92
N GLN A 178 -7.67 -6.93 -26.47
CA GLN A 178 -7.76 -6.65 -27.91
C GLN A 178 -6.62 -7.30 -28.72
N HIS A 179 -5.48 -7.50 -28.06
CA HIS A 179 -4.28 -8.18 -28.57
C HIS A 179 -4.02 -9.45 -27.74
N PRO A 180 -4.76 -10.55 -27.97
CA PRO A 180 -4.74 -11.73 -27.11
C PRO A 180 -3.50 -12.62 -27.29
N GLY A 181 -2.59 -12.30 -28.23
CA GLY A 181 -1.47 -13.17 -28.60
C GLY A 181 -0.56 -13.52 -27.42
N SER A 182 -0.21 -12.53 -26.60
CA SER A 182 0.64 -12.71 -25.42
C SER A 182 -0.04 -13.56 -24.34
N ALA A 183 -1.33 -13.30 -24.06
CA ALA A 183 -2.11 -14.12 -23.13
C ALA A 183 -2.32 -15.56 -23.63
N ARG A 184 -2.56 -15.78 -24.93
CA ARG A 184 -2.64 -17.13 -25.52
C ARG A 184 -1.31 -17.88 -25.42
N ARG A 185 -0.17 -17.19 -25.56
CA ARG A 185 1.15 -17.79 -25.37
C ARG A 185 1.37 -18.20 -23.92
N ALA A 186 1.00 -17.36 -22.95
CA ALA A 186 1.04 -17.71 -21.54
C ALA A 186 0.18 -18.93 -21.22
N MET A 187 -1.07 -18.99 -21.72
CA MET A 187 -1.95 -20.17 -21.57
C MET A 187 -1.28 -21.45 -22.06
N ALA A 188 -0.62 -21.43 -23.23
CA ALA A 188 0.05 -22.60 -23.78
C ALA A 188 1.20 -23.10 -22.89
N VAL A 189 1.96 -22.18 -22.28
CA VAL A 189 3.06 -22.52 -21.36
C VAL A 189 2.50 -23.04 -20.02
N LEU A 190 1.46 -22.42 -19.48
CA LEU A 190 0.78 -22.86 -18.26
C LEU A 190 0.15 -24.24 -18.41
N MET A 191 -0.45 -24.52 -19.57
CA MET A 191 -0.94 -25.86 -19.90
C MET A 191 0.17 -26.90 -19.83
N ARG A 192 1.36 -26.61 -20.40
CA ARG A 192 2.52 -27.51 -20.31
C ARG A 192 2.98 -27.74 -18.87
N LEU A 193 2.97 -26.69 -18.04
CA LEU A 193 3.26 -26.80 -16.60
C LEU A 193 2.27 -27.75 -15.92
N LEU A 194 0.97 -27.54 -16.14
CA LEU A 194 -0.09 -28.28 -15.47
C LEU A 194 -0.24 -29.73 -15.96
N GLU A 195 0.18 -30.06 -17.19
CA GLU A 195 0.30 -31.47 -17.58
C GLU A 195 1.36 -32.22 -16.78
N THR A 196 2.42 -31.52 -16.33
CA THR A 196 3.47 -32.14 -15.52
C THR A 196 3.19 -32.10 -14.02
N ASN A 197 2.56 -31.03 -13.54
CA ASN A 197 2.14 -30.85 -12.16
C ASN A 197 0.71 -30.26 -12.11
N PRO A 198 -0.32 -31.12 -12.15
CA PRO A 198 -1.72 -30.69 -12.06
C PRO A 198 -2.08 -29.93 -10.79
N ASP A 199 -1.30 -30.07 -9.72
CA ASP A 199 -1.55 -29.49 -8.41
C ASP A 199 -0.84 -28.13 -8.20
N HIS A 200 -0.18 -27.60 -9.23
CA HIS A 200 0.46 -26.29 -9.17
C HIS A 200 -0.58 -25.16 -9.11
N ALA A 201 -1.00 -24.79 -7.88
CA ALA A 201 -2.09 -23.83 -7.63
C ALA A 201 -1.91 -22.49 -8.38
N ALA A 202 -0.74 -21.85 -8.30
CA ALA A 202 -0.46 -20.60 -9.01
C ALA A 202 -0.58 -20.74 -10.54
N GLY A 203 -0.16 -21.88 -11.10
CA GLY A 203 -0.29 -22.16 -12.53
C GLY A 203 -1.75 -22.32 -12.94
N ARG A 204 -2.57 -23.00 -12.12
CA ARG A 204 -4.03 -23.10 -12.34
C ARG A 204 -4.69 -21.73 -12.26
N TRP A 205 -4.34 -20.94 -11.25
CA TRP A 205 -4.84 -19.57 -11.08
C TRP A 205 -4.58 -18.72 -12.33
N LEU A 206 -3.32 -18.61 -12.74
CA LEU A 206 -2.94 -17.82 -13.91
C LEU A 206 -3.50 -18.38 -15.22
N LEU A 207 -3.72 -19.69 -15.35
CA LEU A 207 -4.36 -20.27 -16.54
C LEU A 207 -5.80 -19.77 -16.67
N ASN A 208 -6.55 -19.74 -15.58
CA ASN A 208 -7.95 -19.28 -15.59
C ASN A 208 -8.03 -17.77 -15.84
N ILE A 209 -7.16 -16.96 -15.25
CA ILE A 209 -7.06 -15.51 -15.56
C ILE A 209 -6.70 -15.29 -17.02
N SER A 210 -5.69 -16.00 -17.54
CA SER A 210 -5.27 -15.88 -18.95
C SER A 210 -6.41 -16.25 -19.91
N ALA A 211 -7.22 -17.26 -19.55
CA ALA A 211 -8.39 -17.64 -20.32
C ALA A 211 -9.48 -16.54 -20.31
N MET A 212 -9.70 -15.86 -19.19
CA MET A 212 -10.59 -14.70 -19.14
C MET A 212 -10.05 -13.54 -19.98
N ALA A 213 -8.74 -13.28 -19.91
CA ALA A 213 -8.08 -12.23 -20.68
C ALA A 213 -8.26 -12.40 -22.19
N VAL A 214 -8.38 -13.63 -22.69
CA VAL A 214 -8.66 -13.91 -24.12
C VAL A 214 -10.15 -14.10 -24.43
N GLY A 215 -11.04 -13.94 -23.44
CA GLY A 215 -12.48 -14.15 -23.58
C GLY A 215 -12.91 -15.62 -23.72
N GLY A 216 -12.04 -16.55 -23.35
CA GLY A 216 -12.23 -18.00 -23.51
C GLY A 216 -12.66 -18.74 -22.24
N PHE A 217 -12.69 -18.09 -21.06
CA PHE A 217 -13.16 -18.73 -19.82
C PHE A 217 -14.69 -18.86 -19.80
N PRO A 218 -15.27 -20.01 -19.39
CA PRO A 218 -14.58 -21.20 -18.87
C PRO A 218 -14.19 -22.23 -19.95
N ASP A 219 -14.69 -22.09 -21.17
CA ASP A 219 -14.70 -23.16 -22.19
C ASP A 219 -13.31 -23.55 -22.72
N GLU A 220 -12.39 -22.61 -22.87
CA GLU A 220 -11.01 -22.85 -23.31
C GLU A 220 -10.09 -23.43 -22.21
N VAL A 221 -10.57 -23.55 -20.96
CA VAL A 221 -9.82 -24.19 -19.86
C VAL A 221 -10.25 -25.66 -19.71
N PRO A 222 -9.34 -26.65 -19.80
CA PRO A 222 -9.69 -28.05 -19.56
C PRO A 222 -10.29 -28.26 -18.16
N GLU A 223 -11.32 -29.10 -18.08
CA GLU A 223 -12.08 -29.34 -16.84
C GLU A 223 -11.20 -29.66 -15.63
N ARG A 224 -10.14 -30.45 -15.80
CA ARG A 224 -9.19 -30.81 -14.72
C ARG A 224 -8.40 -29.62 -14.13
N PHE A 225 -8.26 -28.53 -14.86
CA PHE A 225 -7.51 -27.33 -14.44
C PHE A 225 -8.43 -26.12 -14.19
N ARG A 226 -9.70 -26.23 -14.58
CA ARG A 226 -10.70 -25.18 -14.51
C ARG A 226 -11.08 -24.88 -13.06
N MET A 227 -11.13 -23.61 -12.72
CA MET A 227 -11.72 -23.12 -11.47
C MET A 227 -13.23 -22.91 -11.66
N ALA A 228 -14.02 -23.17 -10.63
CA ALA A 228 -15.46 -22.95 -10.69
C ALA A 228 -15.75 -21.45 -10.92
N SER A 229 -16.76 -21.13 -11.74
CA SER A 229 -17.09 -19.73 -12.05
C SER A 229 -17.54 -18.94 -10.80
N GLU A 230 -18.06 -19.64 -9.81
CA GLU A 230 -18.46 -19.10 -8.50
C GLU A 230 -17.29 -18.52 -7.71
N VAL A 231 -16.06 -18.99 -7.96
CA VAL A 231 -14.84 -18.44 -7.34
C VAL A 231 -14.66 -16.96 -7.70
N PHE A 232 -15.14 -16.54 -8.86
CA PHE A 232 -15.00 -15.17 -9.38
C PHE A 232 -16.30 -14.36 -9.22
N ARG A 233 -17.09 -14.66 -8.18
CA ARG A 233 -18.30 -13.92 -7.80
C ARG A 233 -18.23 -13.52 -6.33
N SER A 234 -18.70 -12.32 -6.02
CA SER A 234 -18.86 -11.89 -4.63
C SER A 234 -20.00 -12.63 -3.95
N GLN A 235 -19.89 -12.77 -2.63
CA GLN A 235 -20.92 -13.42 -1.81
C GLN A 235 -22.18 -12.56 -1.64
N SER A 236 -22.03 -11.26 -1.80
CA SER A 236 -23.06 -10.24 -1.66
C SER A 236 -23.07 -9.36 -2.91
N GLU A 237 -24.25 -8.86 -3.27
CA GLU A 237 -24.38 -7.82 -4.30
C GLU A 237 -23.90 -6.49 -3.74
N PHE A 238 -23.31 -5.67 -4.60
CA PHE A 238 -22.88 -4.31 -4.29
C PHE A 238 -22.86 -3.52 -5.61
N PRO A 239 -23.31 -2.25 -5.64
CA PRO A 239 -23.21 -1.41 -6.83
C PRO A 239 -21.78 -1.35 -7.36
N ARG A 240 -21.66 -1.33 -8.69
CA ARG A 240 -20.35 -1.34 -9.35
C ARG A 240 -19.83 0.09 -9.49
N PHE A 241 -18.61 0.30 -9.03
CA PHE A 241 -17.86 1.53 -9.21
C PHE A 241 -17.17 1.51 -10.57
N THR A 242 -17.04 2.69 -11.19
CA THR A 242 -16.44 2.82 -12.53
C THR A 242 -15.04 3.41 -12.38
N ASN A 243 -14.01 2.85 -13.04
CA ASN A 243 -12.70 3.49 -13.06
C ASN A 243 -12.67 4.63 -14.10
N ILE A 244 -12.47 5.86 -13.61
CA ILE A 244 -12.59 7.10 -14.38
C ILE A 244 -11.27 7.84 -14.54
N ALA A 245 -10.19 7.35 -13.92
CA ALA A 245 -8.89 8.05 -13.87
C ALA A 245 -8.38 8.47 -15.26
N SER A 246 -8.52 7.60 -16.27
CA SER A 246 -8.08 7.93 -17.63
C SER A 246 -8.86 9.06 -18.28
N ARG A 247 -10.12 9.27 -17.89
CA ARG A 247 -10.96 10.36 -18.41
C ARG A 247 -10.53 11.70 -17.82
N LEU A 248 -10.08 11.69 -16.56
CA LEU A 248 -9.66 12.86 -15.80
C LEU A 248 -8.17 13.17 -15.89
N GLY A 249 -7.38 12.31 -16.56
CA GLY A 249 -5.92 12.48 -16.65
C GLY A 249 -5.19 12.13 -15.35
N LEU A 250 -5.80 11.32 -14.49
CA LEU A 250 -5.24 10.85 -13.22
C LEU A 250 -4.53 9.49 -13.34
N ASN A 251 -4.60 8.84 -14.50
CA ASN A 251 -4.07 7.49 -14.75
C ASN A 251 -2.56 7.47 -15.06
N GLU A 252 -1.78 8.36 -14.45
CA GLU A 252 -0.33 8.41 -14.64
C GLU A 252 0.30 7.05 -14.33
N VAL A 253 1.21 6.62 -15.21
CA VAL A 253 1.88 5.32 -15.09
C VAL A 253 3.04 5.45 -14.10
N ASN A 254 2.87 4.84 -12.92
CA ASN A 254 3.82 4.95 -11.81
C ASN A 254 4.31 3.58 -11.33
N LEU A 255 5.36 3.60 -10.53
CA LEU A 255 5.76 2.50 -9.65
C LEU A 255 5.02 2.58 -8.32
N SER A 256 5.25 1.64 -7.42
CA SER A 256 4.71 1.66 -6.05
C SER A 256 4.93 3.01 -5.37
N GLY A 257 3.93 3.54 -4.68
CA GLY A 257 4.03 4.85 -4.03
C GLY A 257 2.78 5.18 -3.22
N GLY A 258 2.76 6.37 -2.63
CA GLY A 258 1.68 6.82 -1.77
C GLY A 258 0.67 7.73 -2.46
N SER A 259 -0.50 7.90 -1.84
CA SER A 259 -1.50 8.90 -2.24
C SER A 259 -2.05 9.64 -1.02
N VAL A 260 -2.30 10.94 -1.15
CA VAL A 260 -3.02 11.73 -0.15
C VAL A 260 -4.06 12.56 -0.88
N SER A 261 -5.28 12.57 -0.34
CA SER A 261 -6.36 13.41 -0.84
C SER A 261 -6.75 14.44 0.22
N GLU A 262 -6.59 15.72 -0.08
CA GLU A 262 -6.89 16.84 0.84
C GLU A 262 -7.03 18.16 0.08
N ASP A 263 -7.67 19.16 0.69
CA ASP A 263 -7.75 20.55 0.21
C ASP A 263 -6.43 21.29 0.50
N PHE A 264 -5.43 21.13 -0.36
CA PHE A 264 -4.10 21.70 -0.13
C PHE A 264 -4.02 23.22 -0.36
N ASN A 265 -4.97 23.82 -1.07
CA ASN A 265 -4.95 25.23 -1.44
C ASN A 265 -6.06 26.07 -0.77
N GLY A 266 -6.86 25.45 0.10
CA GLY A 266 -7.93 26.10 0.85
C GLY A 266 -9.13 26.55 -0.01
N ASP A 267 -9.29 26.04 -1.24
CA ASP A 267 -10.43 26.37 -2.10
C ASP A 267 -11.68 25.51 -1.80
N GLY A 268 -11.51 24.53 -0.91
CA GLY A 268 -12.53 23.61 -0.43
C GLY A 268 -12.63 22.32 -1.22
N TRP A 269 -12.03 22.21 -2.41
CA TRP A 269 -12.09 21.02 -3.24
C TRP A 269 -10.94 20.08 -2.88
N ILE A 270 -11.22 18.78 -2.87
CA ILE A 270 -10.22 17.78 -2.52
C ILE A 270 -9.30 17.56 -3.72
N ASP A 271 -8.01 17.84 -3.52
CA ASP A 271 -6.93 17.59 -4.46
C ASP A 271 -6.30 16.20 -4.22
N ILE A 272 -5.37 15.79 -5.07
CA ILE A 272 -4.66 14.50 -4.93
C ILE A 272 -3.15 14.73 -5.07
N ALA A 273 -2.38 14.32 -4.06
CA ALA A 273 -0.94 14.20 -4.14
C ALA A 273 -0.53 12.72 -4.28
N THR A 274 0.46 12.43 -5.12
CA THR A 274 1.00 11.07 -5.30
C THR A 274 2.51 11.04 -5.30
N SER A 275 3.12 9.97 -4.76
CA SER A 275 4.54 9.68 -4.92
C SER A 275 4.77 8.41 -5.75
N THR A 276 6.04 8.14 -6.07
CA THR A 276 6.46 6.96 -6.84
C THR A 276 7.83 6.49 -6.37
N TRP A 277 8.03 5.18 -6.28
CA TRP A 277 9.30 4.55 -5.94
C TRP A 277 10.40 4.89 -6.96
N ASP A 278 10.02 5.25 -8.18
CA ASP A 278 10.95 5.71 -9.20
C ASP A 278 11.70 6.96 -8.71
N THR A 279 13.00 6.83 -8.49
CA THR A 279 13.86 7.94 -8.07
C THR A 279 14.02 9.04 -9.10
N ALA A 280 13.56 8.83 -10.34
CA ALA A 280 13.45 9.87 -11.35
C ALA A 280 12.07 10.54 -11.40
N GLY A 281 11.04 9.93 -10.80
CA GLY A 281 9.68 10.46 -10.81
C GLY A 281 9.45 11.48 -9.68
N PRO A 282 8.80 12.62 -9.94
CA PRO A 282 8.48 13.59 -8.90
C PRO A 282 7.28 13.15 -8.05
N VAL A 283 7.19 13.68 -6.83
CA VAL A 283 5.89 13.81 -6.15
C VAL A 283 5.03 14.73 -7.01
N ARG A 284 3.79 14.32 -7.29
CA ARG A 284 2.86 15.06 -8.16
C ARG A 284 1.69 15.58 -7.36
N LEU A 285 1.15 16.72 -7.80
CA LEU A 285 -0.09 17.29 -7.30
C LEU A 285 -1.10 17.46 -8.44
N TYR A 286 -2.29 16.93 -8.26
CA TYR A 286 -3.44 17.09 -9.14
C TYR A 286 -4.49 17.91 -8.41
N GLN A 287 -4.68 19.15 -8.86
CA GLN A 287 -5.65 20.06 -8.28
C GLN A 287 -7.04 19.82 -8.88
N ASN A 288 -8.05 19.67 -8.04
CA ASN A 288 -9.45 19.63 -8.44
C ASN A 288 -9.94 21.05 -8.73
N THR A 289 -10.44 21.30 -9.93
CA THR A 289 -10.86 22.66 -10.33
C THR A 289 -12.31 22.99 -9.98
N GLY A 290 -13.04 22.06 -9.35
CA GLY A 290 -14.44 22.26 -8.95
C GLY A 290 -15.44 22.34 -10.10
N ASP A 291 -15.01 21.95 -11.31
CA ASP A 291 -15.82 21.88 -12.53
C ASP A 291 -15.78 20.47 -13.16
N GLY A 292 -15.46 19.46 -12.35
CA GLY A 292 -15.39 18.05 -12.74
C GLY A 292 -14.07 17.66 -13.42
N ARG A 293 -13.02 18.47 -13.26
CA ARG A 293 -11.68 18.21 -13.82
C ARG A 293 -10.61 18.22 -12.73
N PHE A 294 -9.52 17.52 -13.03
CA PHE A 294 -8.26 17.67 -12.33
C PHE A 294 -7.22 18.29 -13.26
N VAL A 295 -6.32 19.10 -12.71
CA VAL A 295 -5.19 19.65 -13.43
C VAL A 295 -3.91 19.44 -12.65
N GLU A 296 -2.90 18.88 -13.29
CA GLU A 296 -1.58 18.74 -12.69
C GLU A 296 -0.97 20.13 -12.39
N ARG A 297 -0.45 20.30 -11.17
CA ARG A 297 0.18 21.53 -10.64
C ARG A 297 1.58 21.30 -10.06
N THR A 298 2.19 20.14 -10.32
CA THR A 298 3.48 19.73 -9.74
C THR A 298 4.57 20.81 -9.81
N ALA A 299 4.70 21.51 -10.93
CA ALA A 299 5.72 22.53 -11.10
C ALA A 299 5.38 23.84 -10.37
N GLU A 300 4.13 24.27 -10.44
CA GLU A 300 3.60 25.44 -9.75
C GLU A 300 3.66 25.28 -8.23
N SER A 301 3.47 24.06 -7.75
CA SER A 301 3.51 23.69 -6.33
C SER A 301 4.91 23.47 -5.76
N GLY A 302 5.97 23.65 -6.56
CA GLY A 302 7.36 23.49 -6.09
C GLY A 302 7.84 22.03 -5.96
N LEU A 303 7.07 21.06 -6.45
CA LEU A 303 7.32 19.63 -6.21
C LEU A 303 8.18 18.95 -7.28
N SER A 304 8.43 19.58 -8.43
CA SER A 304 9.20 18.98 -9.55
C SER A 304 10.59 18.44 -9.18
N GLY A 305 11.22 19.00 -8.13
CA GLY A 305 12.54 18.58 -7.64
C GLY A 305 12.49 17.56 -6.50
N ILE A 306 11.30 17.23 -6.01
CA ILE A 306 11.08 16.26 -4.94
C ILE A 306 10.84 14.90 -5.59
N LEU A 307 11.92 14.14 -5.78
CA LEU A 307 11.91 12.89 -6.53
C LEU A 307 11.79 11.67 -5.62
N GLY A 308 11.20 10.60 -6.14
CA GLY A 308 11.00 9.35 -5.42
C GLY A 308 10.04 9.47 -4.22
N GLY A 309 9.69 8.33 -3.65
CA GLY A 309 8.83 8.24 -2.46
C GLY A 309 7.97 6.98 -2.50
N LEU A 310 8.04 6.16 -1.46
CA LEU A 310 7.21 4.96 -1.30
C LEU A 310 5.84 5.26 -0.71
N ASN A 311 5.78 6.26 0.17
CA ASN A 311 4.61 6.58 0.95
C ASN A 311 4.56 8.09 1.19
N LEU A 312 3.34 8.61 1.33
CA LEU A 312 3.02 9.98 1.71
C LEU A 312 2.20 9.95 3.00
N VAL A 313 2.57 10.77 3.98
CA VAL A 313 1.84 10.89 5.25
C VAL A 313 1.50 12.37 5.49
N PRO A 314 0.21 12.76 5.51
CA PRO A 314 -0.19 14.14 5.73
C PRO A 314 -0.19 14.50 7.21
N ALA A 315 0.09 15.77 7.50
CA ALA A 315 0.00 16.36 8.84
C ALA A 315 -0.10 17.89 8.76
N ASP A 316 -0.41 18.53 9.87
CA ASP A 316 -0.18 19.97 10.09
C ASP A 316 0.87 20.04 11.21
N TYR A 317 2.15 19.96 10.84
CA TYR A 317 3.22 19.71 11.82
C TYR A 317 3.62 20.97 12.58
N ASP A 318 3.36 22.15 12.02
CA ASP A 318 3.67 23.45 12.63
C ASP A 318 2.42 24.20 13.13
N ASN A 319 1.25 23.55 13.06
CA ASN A 319 0.00 23.97 13.68
C ASN A 319 -0.55 25.28 13.07
N ASP A 320 -0.27 25.53 11.80
CA ASP A 320 -0.75 26.69 11.04
C ASP A 320 -2.12 26.45 10.39
N GLY A 321 -2.53 25.18 10.27
CA GLY A 321 -3.82 24.75 9.76
C GLY A 321 -3.84 24.36 8.28
N ASP A 322 -2.69 24.40 7.63
CA ASP A 322 -2.47 23.93 6.28
C ASP A 322 -1.91 22.50 6.31
N VAL A 323 -2.21 21.69 5.28
CA VAL A 323 -1.78 20.29 5.25
C VAL A 323 -0.42 20.17 4.58
N ASP A 324 0.55 19.72 5.35
CA ASP A 324 1.92 19.36 4.97
C ASP A 324 2.02 17.88 4.56
N LEU A 325 3.14 17.52 3.92
CA LEU A 325 3.39 16.16 3.44
C LEU A 325 4.76 15.63 3.85
N LEU A 326 4.77 14.48 4.54
CA LEU A 326 5.96 13.67 4.72
C LEU A 326 6.09 12.64 3.58
N VAL A 327 7.26 12.57 2.95
CA VAL A 327 7.60 11.62 1.90
C VAL A 327 8.62 10.62 2.42
N LEU A 328 8.24 9.34 2.46
CA LEU A 328 9.08 8.26 2.98
C LEU A 328 9.88 7.57 1.86
N ARG A 329 11.16 7.26 2.11
CA ARG A 329 12.08 6.70 1.10
C ARG A 329 12.94 5.56 1.64
N GLY A 330 13.60 4.88 0.70
CA GLY A 330 14.63 3.88 1.00
C GLY A 330 14.10 2.50 1.38
N GLY A 331 12.81 2.34 1.69
CA GLY A 331 12.20 1.05 1.98
C GLY A 331 12.60 -0.04 0.98
N TRP A 332 12.73 -1.28 1.46
CA TRP A 332 13.22 -2.46 0.75
C TRP A 332 14.69 -2.42 0.25
N LEU A 333 15.43 -1.29 0.35
CA LEU A 333 16.87 -1.23 -0.02
C LEU A 333 17.82 -1.69 1.10
N GLN A 334 17.31 -1.93 2.31
CA GLN A 334 18.12 -2.32 3.47
C GLN A 334 19.31 -1.36 3.66
N GLU A 335 20.53 -1.86 3.90
CA GLU A 335 21.73 -1.03 4.08
C GLU A 335 22.00 -0.09 2.90
N SER A 336 21.58 -0.44 1.69
CA SER A 336 21.73 0.43 0.51
C SER A 336 20.81 1.65 0.53
N GLY A 337 19.83 1.70 1.44
CA GLY A 337 18.94 2.85 1.63
C GLY A 337 19.41 3.89 2.65
N ARG A 338 20.60 3.73 3.25
CA ARG A 338 21.11 4.58 4.36
C ARG A 338 21.53 6.01 4.01
N ASP A 339 21.22 6.44 2.81
CA ASP A 339 21.43 7.80 2.33
C ASP A 339 20.24 8.30 1.49
N HIS A 340 19.07 7.66 1.67
CA HIS A 340 17.81 8.08 1.10
C HIS A 340 17.01 8.87 2.15
N PRO A 341 17.21 10.18 2.29
CA PRO A 341 16.47 10.95 3.27
C PRO A 341 14.98 11.01 2.92
N ASN A 342 14.16 11.02 3.96
CA ASN A 342 12.76 11.42 3.85
C ASN A 342 12.65 12.91 3.49
N SER A 343 11.48 13.38 3.08
CA SER A 343 11.22 14.81 2.91
C SER A 343 10.01 15.25 3.73
N LEU A 344 10.13 16.32 4.51
CA LEU A 344 8.99 17.07 5.05
C LEU A 344 8.75 18.30 4.17
N LEU A 345 7.58 18.35 3.56
CA LEU A 345 7.14 19.37 2.63
C LEU A 345 6.12 20.26 3.33
N GLN A 346 6.54 21.46 3.70
CA GLN A 346 5.69 22.47 4.32
C GLN A 346 4.83 23.16 3.27
N ASN A 347 3.51 23.19 3.45
CA ASN A 347 2.57 23.91 2.60
C ASN A 347 2.42 25.36 3.08
N ASP A 348 2.09 26.30 2.19
CA ASP A 348 1.83 27.71 2.54
C ASP A 348 0.33 28.07 2.54
N GLY A 349 -0.53 27.05 2.51
CA GLY A 349 -1.99 27.15 2.42
C GLY A 349 -2.52 27.45 1.02
N THR A 350 -1.65 27.61 0.02
CA THR A 350 -2.03 27.86 -1.38
C THR A 350 -1.70 26.70 -2.31
N GLY A 351 -1.28 25.56 -1.74
CA GLY A 351 -0.84 24.38 -2.47
C GLY A 351 0.59 24.52 -3.02
N VAL A 352 1.40 25.43 -2.47
CA VAL A 352 2.82 25.60 -2.79
C VAL A 352 3.65 25.05 -1.63
N PHE A 353 4.54 24.12 -1.95
CA PHE A 353 5.32 23.40 -0.95
C PHE A 353 6.79 23.81 -0.92
N ARG A 354 7.38 23.82 0.28
CA ARG A 354 8.81 23.98 0.53
C ARG A 354 9.34 22.78 1.31
N ASP A 355 10.44 22.18 0.85
CA ASP A 355 11.16 21.21 1.67
C ASP A 355 11.84 21.91 2.88
N VAL A 356 11.55 21.42 4.08
CA VAL A 356 12.09 21.93 5.35
C VAL A 356 12.92 20.90 6.11
N THR A 357 13.09 19.69 5.55
CA THR A 357 13.59 18.49 6.23
C THR A 357 14.87 18.70 7.04
N PHE A 358 15.91 19.25 6.42
CA PHE A 358 17.18 19.50 7.09
C PHE A 358 17.10 20.67 8.08
N GLU A 359 16.22 21.64 7.82
CA GLU A 359 16.03 22.81 8.69
C GLU A 359 15.41 22.41 10.03
N VAL A 360 14.47 21.47 9.99
CA VAL A 360 13.72 21.02 11.15
C VAL A 360 14.38 19.85 11.89
N GLY A 361 15.43 19.24 11.33
CA GLY A 361 16.20 18.17 11.98
C GLY A 361 15.72 16.74 11.71
N LEU A 362 15.06 16.50 10.57
CA LEU A 362 14.53 15.18 10.19
C LEU A 362 15.44 14.36 9.24
N ALA A 363 16.55 14.93 8.77
CA ALA A 363 17.48 14.25 7.88
C ALA A 363 18.93 14.70 8.10
N GLY A 364 19.88 13.88 7.66
CA GLY A 364 21.31 14.09 7.88
C GLY A 364 21.80 13.59 9.24
N ASP A 365 23.09 13.77 9.52
CA ASP A 365 23.74 13.38 10.78
C ASP A 365 23.51 11.92 11.23
N GLY A 366 23.26 11.02 10.27
CA GLY A 366 23.01 9.59 10.52
C GLY A 366 21.56 9.23 10.84
N LEU A 367 20.61 10.12 10.52
CA LEU A 367 19.16 9.90 10.67
C LEU A 367 18.50 9.26 9.45
N ASP A 368 19.23 9.08 8.35
CA ASP A 368 18.68 8.59 7.09
C ASP A 368 18.67 7.07 7.07
N PHE A 369 17.47 6.48 7.15
CA PHE A 369 17.25 5.03 7.16
C PHE A 369 16.18 4.63 6.15
N PRO A 370 16.25 3.40 5.60
CA PRO A 370 15.19 2.88 4.74
C PRO A 370 13.89 2.71 5.52
N THR A 371 12.83 3.38 5.07
CA THR A 371 11.52 3.37 5.71
C THR A 371 10.37 3.30 4.70
N GLN A 372 9.21 2.86 5.19
CA GLN A 372 7.94 2.77 4.44
C GLN A 372 6.74 3.27 5.24
N THR A 373 6.88 3.45 6.55
CA THR A 373 5.75 3.73 7.42
C THR A 373 6.16 4.74 8.49
N ALA A 374 5.25 5.68 8.71
CA ALA A 374 5.35 6.67 9.75
C ALA A 374 3.93 7.09 10.13
N ALA A 375 3.76 7.62 11.33
CA ALA A 375 2.49 8.16 11.78
C ALA A 375 2.71 9.34 12.73
N TRP A 376 1.79 10.30 12.65
CA TRP A 376 1.78 11.51 13.45
C TRP A 376 0.81 11.39 14.62
N ALA A 377 1.22 11.87 15.79
CA ALA A 377 0.36 12.06 16.96
C ALA A 377 1.04 13.03 17.92
N ASP A 378 0.26 13.72 18.72
CA ASP A 378 0.78 14.47 19.87
C ASP A 378 0.85 13.52 21.08
N TYR A 379 1.99 12.86 21.28
CA TYR A 379 2.09 11.78 22.27
C TYR A 379 2.38 12.29 23.68
N ASP A 380 2.86 13.52 23.84
CA ASP A 380 3.14 14.15 25.12
C ASP A 380 2.15 15.27 25.51
N ARG A 381 1.14 15.50 24.66
CA ARG A 381 -0.01 16.40 24.81
C ARG A 381 0.37 17.87 24.89
N ASP A 382 1.44 18.27 24.21
CA ASP A 382 1.94 19.64 24.24
C ASP A 382 1.33 20.55 23.15
N GLY A 383 0.61 19.97 22.20
CA GLY A 383 -0.11 20.65 21.12
C GLY A 383 0.57 20.54 19.75
N ASP A 384 1.81 20.05 19.71
CA ASP A 384 2.58 19.84 18.50
C ASP A 384 2.50 18.36 18.08
N LEU A 385 2.40 18.09 16.78
CA LEU A 385 2.41 16.70 16.31
C LEU A 385 3.84 16.16 16.28
N ASP A 386 4.04 15.02 16.94
CA ASP A 386 5.26 14.23 16.91
C ASP A 386 5.21 13.16 15.83
N LEU A 387 6.39 12.64 15.47
CA LEU A 387 6.54 11.70 14.36
C LEU A 387 7.21 10.40 14.80
N PHE A 388 6.50 9.28 14.68
CA PHE A 388 7.13 7.97 14.72
C PHE A 388 7.47 7.49 13.31
N VAL A 389 8.70 7.02 13.09
CA VAL A 389 9.17 6.42 11.82
C VAL A 389 9.62 4.99 12.06
N GLY A 390 8.98 4.06 11.35
CA GLY A 390 9.34 2.65 11.32
C GLY A 390 10.41 2.37 10.27
N ASN A 391 11.58 1.90 10.70
CA ASN A 391 12.69 1.58 9.80
C ASN A 391 12.79 0.08 9.50
N GLU A 392 13.32 -0.27 8.32
CA GLU A 392 13.57 -1.66 7.93
C GLU A 392 14.97 -2.13 8.35
N ASP A 393 15.05 -3.12 9.24
CA ASP A 393 16.29 -3.71 9.78
C ASP A 393 17.14 -2.76 10.65
N PHE A 394 16.63 -1.56 10.94
CA PHE A 394 17.24 -0.57 11.84
C PHE A 394 16.35 -0.27 13.05
N ALA A 395 16.87 0.46 14.02
CA ALA A 395 16.07 1.00 15.11
C ALA A 395 15.01 1.95 14.55
N ALA A 396 13.78 1.89 15.08
CA ALA A 396 12.77 2.89 14.80
C ALA A 396 13.14 4.24 15.45
N GLN A 397 12.54 5.32 14.95
CA GLN A 397 12.76 6.69 15.42
C GLN A 397 11.44 7.28 15.91
N LEU A 398 11.51 8.09 16.97
CA LEU A 398 10.40 8.85 17.52
C LEU A 398 10.91 10.26 17.68
N PHE A 399 10.45 11.16 16.82
CA PHE A 399 10.86 12.54 16.82
C PHE A 399 9.87 13.37 17.61
N ARG A 400 10.31 13.88 18.78
CA ARG A 400 9.55 14.90 19.50
C ARG A 400 9.63 16.22 18.74
N ASN A 401 8.49 16.89 18.57
CA ASN A 401 8.40 18.18 17.89
C ASN A 401 8.37 19.33 18.90
N ASP A 402 9.48 20.05 19.05
CA ASP A 402 9.58 21.21 19.94
C ASP A 402 9.33 22.52 19.14
N GLY A 403 8.09 22.75 18.70
CA GLY A 403 7.70 23.95 17.94
C GLY A 403 8.34 24.04 16.54
N GLY A 404 8.26 22.97 15.76
CA GLY A 404 8.81 22.87 14.40
C GLY A 404 10.29 22.45 14.36
N ARG A 405 10.80 21.85 15.43
CA ARG A 405 12.16 21.31 15.53
C ARG A 405 12.11 19.91 16.13
N PHE A 406 12.66 18.95 15.40
CA PHE A 406 12.56 17.54 15.73
C PHE A 406 13.80 17.02 16.44
N GLN A 407 13.58 16.22 17.48
CA GLN A 407 14.61 15.48 18.19
C GLN A 407 14.23 14.00 18.28
N ASP A 408 15.10 13.11 17.79
CA ASP A 408 14.90 11.67 17.99
C ASP A 408 15.11 11.28 19.47
N VAL A 409 14.02 10.82 20.09
CA VAL A 409 13.92 10.40 21.49
C VAL A 409 13.53 8.92 21.62
N ALA A 410 13.55 8.13 20.53
CA ALA A 410 13.05 6.75 20.53
C ALA A 410 13.67 5.87 21.62
N ALA A 411 14.98 5.98 21.82
CA ALA A 411 15.70 5.21 22.83
C ALA A 411 15.32 5.62 24.26
N GLU A 412 15.08 6.92 24.48
CA GLU A 412 14.70 7.47 25.78
C GLU A 412 13.27 7.09 26.13
N ALA A 413 12.37 7.16 25.14
CA ALA A 413 10.96 6.81 25.24
C ALA A 413 10.72 5.28 25.34
N GLY A 414 11.68 4.47 24.87
CA GLY A 414 11.60 3.00 24.94
C GLY A 414 10.97 2.34 23.70
N VAL A 415 10.90 3.05 22.58
CA VAL A 415 10.25 2.60 21.33
C VAL A 415 11.23 2.35 20.18
N ALA A 416 12.53 2.46 20.41
CA ALA A 416 13.60 2.21 19.41
C ALA A 416 13.73 0.74 18.94
N GLY A 417 12.73 -0.11 19.22
CA GLY A 417 12.74 -1.51 18.80
C GLY A 417 12.90 -1.64 17.28
N GLY A 418 13.90 -2.42 16.84
CA GLY A 418 14.16 -2.63 15.41
C GLY A 418 13.39 -3.79 14.78
N GLY A 419 13.90 -4.28 13.65
CA GLY A 419 13.26 -5.32 12.83
C GLY A 419 12.77 -4.75 11.51
N VAL A 420 12.02 -5.53 10.74
CA VAL A 420 11.47 -5.08 9.45
C VAL A 420 10.11 -4.44 9.70
N VAL A 421 10.09 -3.17 10.13
CA VAL A 421 8.84 -2.46 10.43
C VAL A 421 8.07 -2.16 9.15
N LYS A 422 6.77 -2.49 9.11
CA LYS A 422 5.93 -2.34 7.90
C LYS A 422 4.63 -1.57 8.08
N GLY A 423 4.17 -1.39 9.32
CA GLY A 423 3.02 -0.56 9.63
C GLY A 423 3.16 0.05 11.01
N THR A 424 2.62 1.25 11.18
CA THR A 424 2.51 1.91 12.48
C THR A 424 1.18 2.65 12.57
N ALA A 425 0.58 2.68 13.76
CA ALA A 425 -0.64 3.43 14.02
C ALA A 425 -0.66 3.94 15.46
N TRP A 426 -1.08 5.19 15.63
CA TRP A 426 -1.33 5.79 16.94
C TRP A 426 -2.80 5.62 17.32
N GLY A 427 -3.08 5.39 18.60
CA GLY A 427 -4.43 5.42 19.15
C GLY A 427 -4.46 5.15 20.64
N ASP A 428 -5.14 6.03 21.37
CA ASP A 428 -5.49 5.87 22.79
C ASP A 428 -6.55 4.74 22.95
N TYR A 429 -6.06 3.50 23.01
CA TYR A 429 -6.90 2.28 22.97
C TYR A 429 -7.51 1.94 24.33
N ASP A 430 -6.92 2.42 25.43
CA ASP A 430 -7.39 2.20 26.80
C ASP A 430 -8.13 3.41 27.41
N ASN A 431 -8.28 4.49 26.62
CA ASN A 431 -9.02 5.70 26.95
C ASN A 431 -8.51 6.46 28.18
N ASP A 432 -7.21 6.36 28.46
CA ASP A 432 -6.55 7.16 29.50
C ASP A 432 -6.15 8.56 29.01
N GLY A 433 -6.34 8.81 27.71
CA GLY A 433 -6.08 10.06 27.02
C GLY A 433 -4.69 10.16 26.42
N ASP A 434 -3.78 9.22 26.71
CA ASP A 434 -2.42 9.21 26.17
C ASP A 434 -2.39 8.43 24.86
N GLU A 435 -1.68 8.93 23.86
CA GLU A 435 -1.56 8.24 22.59
C GLU A 435 -0.64 7.02 22.71
N ASP A 436 -1.16 5.84 22.39
CA ASP A 436 -0.42 4.58 22.31
C ASP A 436 -0.02 4.26 20.87
N LEU A 437 0.99 3.41 20.72
CA LEU A 437 1.60 3.13 19.42
C LEU A 437 1.62 1.62 19.12
N TYR A 438 0.92 1.21 18.06
CA TYR A 438 1.03 -0.14 17.52
C TYR A 438 2.03 -0.19 16.36
N VAL A 439 2.93 -1.17 16.37
CA VAL A 439 3.98 -1.35 15.36
C VAL A 439 3.98 -2.78 14.83
N SER A 440 3.78 -2.90 13.51
CA SER A 440 3.86 -4.14 12.74
C SER A 440 5.31 -4.46 12.39
N VAL A 441 5.74 -5.69 12.66
CA VAL A 441 7.10 -6.16 12.43
C VAL A 441 7.07 -7.42 11.57
N ARG A 442 7.37 -7.26 10.28
CA ARG A 442 7.31 -8.37 9.32
C ARG A 442 8.34 -9.45 9.65
N GLY A 443 7.85 -10.65 9.94
CA GLY A 443 8.66 -11.81 10.32
C GLY A 443 8.97 -11.89 11.82
N GLY A 444 8.41 -11.00 12.64
CA GLY A 444 8.60 -10.93 14.09
C GLY A 444 7.30 -10.76 14.86
N ALA A 445 7.40 -10.61 16.19
CA ALA A 445 6.27 -10.23 17.03
C ALA A 445 5.98 -8.74 16.87
N ASN A 446 4.71 -8.41 16.67
CA ASN A 446 4.22 -7.02 16.67
C ASN A 446 4.28 -6.44 18.09
N ARG A 447 4.24 -5.12 18.18
CA ARG A 447 4.42 -4.38 19.44
C ARG A 447 3.27 -3.42 19.63
N LEU A 448 2.80 -3.30 20.86
CA LEU A 448 1.82 -2.32 21.29
C LEU A 448 2.45 -1.59 22.46
N TYR A 449 2.96 -0.42 22.18
CA TYR A 449 3.61 0.46 23.14
C TYR A 449 2.54 1.29 23.83
N ARG A 450 2.21 0.90 25.06
CA ARG A 450 1.31 1.70 25.91
C ARG A 450 2.09 2.88 26.50
N ASN A 451 1.59 4.09 26.32
CA ASN A 451 2.13 5.30 26.91
C ASN A 451 1.76 5.37 28.40
N ASN A 452 2.64 5.92 29.24
CA ASN A 452 2.41 6.04 30.69
C ASN A 452 2.23 7.49 31.17
N GLY A 453 1.85 8.38 30.24
CA GLY A 453 1.60 9.81 30.47
C GLY A 453 2.85 10.63 30.77
N ARG A 454 4.04 10.11 30.43
CA ARG A 454 5.34 10.79 30.67
C ARG A 454 6.31 10.65 29.50
N GLY A 455 5.80 10.39 28.30
CA GLY A 455 6.61 10.14 27.11
C GLY A 455 7.49 8.89 27.23
N ARG A 456 7.02 7.88 27.96
CA ARG A 456 7.68 6.57 28.08
C ARG A 456 6.67 5.48 27.80
N PHE A 457 7.14 4.44 27.14
CA PHE A 457 6.29 3.37 26.66
C PHE A 457 6.68 2.01 27.24
N GLU A 458 5.68 1.14 27.35
CA GLU A 458 5.83 -0.27 27.68
C GLU A 458 5.22 -1.14 26.56
N ASP A 459 5.97 -2.11 26.04
CA ASP A 459 5.42 -3.07 25.08
C ASP A 459 4.53 -4.11 25.78
N VAL A 460 3.23 -4.02 25.53
CA VAL A 460 2.18 -4.86 26.13
C VAL A 460 1.53 -5.83 25.13
N ALA A 461 1.98 -5.87 23.87
CA ALA A 461 1.30 -6.63 22.81
C ALA A 461 1.12 -8.11 23.17
N LYS A 462 2.19 -8.74 23.65
CA LYS A 462 2.15 -10.17 24.02
C LYS A 462 1.25 -10.47 25.20
N SER A 463 1.17 -9.57 26.19
CA SER A 463 0.27 -9.76 27.34
C SER A 463 -1.20 -9.62 26.96
N LEU A 464 -1.49 -8.80 25.95
CA LEU A 464 -2.84 -8.58 25.43
C LEU A 464 -3.21 -9.54 24.29
N GLY A 465 -2.26 -10.34 23.80
CA GLY A 465 -2.48 -11.31 22.72
C GLY A 465 -2.62 -10.66 21.34
N VAL A 466 -2.02 -9.49 21.14
CA VAL A 466 -2.06 -8.72 19.90
C VAL A 466 -0.69 -8.66 19.21
N ASP A 467 0.20 -9.63 19.46
CA ASP A 467 1.55 -9.69 18.88
C ASP A 467 1.62 -10.37 17.50
N GLY A 468 0.48 -10.81 16.95
CA GLY A 468 0.35 -11.40 15.62
C GLY A 468 -0.61 -10.63 14.68
N PRO A 469 -0.71 -11.05 13.39
CA PRO A 469 0.08 -12.09 12.72
C PRO A 469 1.57 -11.74 12.65
N HIS A 470 2.44 -12.75 12.61
CA HIS A 470 3.90 -12.54 12.67
C HIS A 470 4.53 -12.16 11.33
N ARG A 471 3.81 -12.38 10.23
CA ARG A 471 4.13 -11.74 8.95
C ARG A 471 3.11 -10.65 8.70
N SER A 472 3.24 -9.51 9.38
CA SER A 472 2.32 -8.38 9.23
C SER A 472 2.80 -7.35 8.22
N PHE A 473 1.87 -6.53 7.73
CA PHE A 473 2.20 -5.32 6.97
C PHE A 473 1.36 -4.10 7.43
N PRO A 474 0.24 -3.68 6.80
CA PRO A 474 -0.47 -2.50 7.27
C PRO A 474 -1.26 -2.78 8.55
N VAL A 475 -1.42 -1.73 9.36
CA VAL A 475 -2.14 -1.72 10.63
C VAL A 475 -2.91 -0.40 10.77
N TRP A 476 -4.04 -0.40 11.47
CA TRP A 476 -4.73 0.84 11.86
C TRP A 476 -5.66 0.62 13.07
N PHE A 477 -6.01 1.73 13.72
CA PHE A 477 -7.10 1.82 14.69
C PHE A 477 -8.34 2.46 14.06
N TRP A 478 -9.52 1.99 14.45
CA TRP A 478 -10.83 2.50 14.02
C TRP A 478 -11.92 2.04 14.99
N ASP A 479 -13.17 2.44 14.79
CA ASP A 479 -14.32 1.83 15.49
C ASP A 479 -15.20 1.16 14.42
N CYS A 480 -15.05 -0.16 14.24
CA CYS A 480 -15.72 -0.86 13.13
C CYS A 480 -17.13 -1.31 13.48
N ASN A 481 -17.47 -1.32 14.77
CA ASN A 481 -18.72 -1.82 15.32
C ASN A 481 -19.53 -0.72 16.04
N ASN A 482 -19.08 0.54 15.96
CA ASN A 482 -19.67 1.74 16.54
C ASN A 482 -20.00 1.57 18.04
N ASP A 483 -19.17 0.83 18.78
CA ASP A 483 -19.35 0.63 20.22
C ASP A 483 -18.72 1.75 21.07
N GLY A 484 -17.97 2.64 20.42
CA GLY A 484 -17.30 3.79 21.02
C GLY A 484 -15.82 3.57 21.32
N TRP A 485 -15.28 2.39 21.03
CA TRP A 485 -13.90 2.00 21.35
C TRP A 485 -13.06 1.75 20.10
N LEU A 486 -11.75 1.90 20.25
CA LEU A 486 -10.82 1.63 19.16
C LEU A 486 -10.57 0.13 19.04
N ASP A 487 -10.92 -0.41 17.88
CA ASP A 487 -10.54 -1.72 17.38
C ASP A 487 -9.22 -1.63 16.59
N LEU A 488 -8.47 -2.73 16.58
CA LEU A 488 -7.20 -2.84 15.88
C LEU A 488 -7.29 -3.85 14.73
N TYR A 489 -6.94 -3.41 13.52
CA TYR A 489 -6.76 -4.28 12.37
C TYR A 489 -5.28 -4.48 12.05
N VAL A 490 -4.87 -5.72 11.77
CA VAL A 490 -3.49 -6.08 11.42
C VAL A 490 -3.52 -7.08 10.27
N ALA A 491 -3.04 -6.66 9.10
CA ALA A 491 -3.04 -7.55 7.94
C ALA A 491 -1.83 -8.50 7.90
N SER A 492 -2.08 -9.71 7.41
CA SER A 492 -1.09 -10.75 7.13
C SER A 492 -0.49 -10.60 5.73
N TYR A 493 0.80 -10.89 5.61
CA TYR A 493 1.63 -10.61 4.45
C TYR A 493 2.71 -11.68 4.26
N ARG A 494 2.33 -12.84 3.69
CA ARG A 494 3.25 -13.98 3.48
C ARG A 494 4.12 -13.88 2.24
N GLU A 495 3.68 -13.13 1.24
CA GLU A 495 4.19 -13.08 -0.14
C GLU A 495 4.00 -14.42 -0.87
N GLY A 496 3.55 -14.36 -2.14
CA GLY A 496 3.39 -15.54 -2.99
C GLY A 496 1.96 -15.82 -3.44
N VAL A 497 1.71 -15.67 -4.73
CA VAL A 497 0.43 -15.93 -5.41
C VAL A 497 -0.03 -17.40 -5.29
N GLN A 498 0.88 -18.32 -4.98
CA GLN A 498 0.56 -19.72 -4.69
C GLN A 498 -0.38 -19.85 -3.49
N GLU A 499 -0.17 -19.04 -2.44
CA GLU A 499 -1.00 -19.11 -1.23
C GLU A 499 -2.38 -18.51 -1.47
N VAL A 500 -2.45 -17.40 -2.21
CA VAL A 500 -3.72 -16.82 -2.68
C VAL A 500 -4.47 -17.82 -3.58
N ALA A 501 -3.78 -18.43 -4.54
CA ALA A 501 -4.37 -19.43 -5.41
C ALA A 501 -4.90 -20.64 -4.63
N ARG A 502 -4.18 -21.11 -3.61
CA ARG A 502 -4.64 -22.20 -2.73
C ARG A 502 -5.91 -21.82 -1.99
N ASP A 503 -5.97 -20.62 -1.43
CA ASP A 503 -7.18 -20.10 -0.76
C ASP A 503 -8.40 -20.06 -1.70
N TYR A 504 -8.27 -19.45 -2.88
CA TYR A 504 -9.34 -19.45 -3.90
C TYR A 504 -9.73 -20.85 -4.42
N LEU A 505 -8.83 -21.83 -4.30
CA LEU A 505 -9.11 -23.24 -4.63
C LEU A 505 -9.70 -24.04 -3.46
N GLY A 506 -9.84 -23.45 -2.27
CA GLY A 506 -10.25 -24.15 -1.05
C GLY A 506 -9.23 -25.19 -0.57
N GLN A 507 -7.95 -24.96 -0.89
CA GLN A 507 -6.84 -25.83 -0.53
C GLN A 507 -6.15 -25.33 0.75
N ALA A 508 -5.47 -26.24 1.46
CA ALA A 508 -4.63 -25.85 2.57
C ALA A 508 -3.49 -24.92 2.10
N HIS A 509 -3.29 -23.83 2.83
CA HIS A 509 -2.23 -22.86 2.63
C HIS A 509 -1.48 -22.65 3.95
N GLU A 510 -0.33 -21.99 3.88
CA GLU A 510 0.51 -21.73 5.03
C GLU A 510 0.34 -20.28 5.55
N SER A 511 -0.33 -19.39 4.81
CA SER A 511 -0.62 -18.02 5.26
C SER A 511 -1.44 -17.96 6.55
N GLU A 512 -1.01 -17.08 7.47
CA GLU A 512 -1.87 -16.55 8.52
C GLU A 512 -2.97 -15.70 7.86
N THR A 513 -4.14 -15.59 8.48
CA THR A 513 -5.18 -14.64 8.08
C THR A 513 -4.89 -13.28 8.69
N ASP A 514 -5.59 -12.25 8.21
CA ASP A 514 -5.63 -10.97 8.88
C ASP A 514 -6.21 -11.13 10.30
N ALA A 515 -5.83 -10.23 11.20
CA ALA A 515 -6.36 -10.16 12.56
C ALA A 515 -7.20 -8.89 12.72
N LEU A 516 -8.32 -9.03 13.41
CA LEU A 516 -9.17 -7.92 13.85
C LEU A 516 -9.42 -8.11 15.33
N TYR A 517 -9.03 -7.12 16.14
CA TYR A 517 -9.17 -7.15 17.58
C TYR A 517 -10.18 -6.09 18.01
N LEU A 518 -11.30 -6.49 18.59
CA LEU A 518 -12.24 -5.54 19.17
C LEU A 518 -11.72 -5.02 20.51
N GLY A 519 -11.68 -3.70 20.67
CA GLY A 519 -11.31 -3.06 21.92
C GLY A 519 -12.45 -3.12 22.94
N ASP A 520 -12.12 -3.18 24.24
CA ASP A 520 -13.13 -3.03 25.30
C ASP A 520 -13.17 -1.63 25.92
N GLY A 521 -12.27 -0.75 25.49
CA GLY A 521 -12.10 0.60 26.01
C GLY A 521 -11.53 0.68 27.42
N GLU A 522 -11.13 -0.45 28.01
CA GLU A 522 -10.48 -0.56 29.33
C GLU A 522 -9.06 -1.14 29.20
N GLY A 523 -8.52 -1.19 27.97
CA GLY A 523 -7.18 -1.67 27.63
C GLY A 523 -7.09 -3.16 27.29
N GLY A 524 -8.22 -3.82 27.06
CA GLY A 524 -8.30 -5.20 26.58
C GLY A 524 -8.72 -5.30 25.11
N PHE A 525 -8.39 -6.46 24.52
CA PHE A 525 -8.72 -6.80 23.14
C PHE A 525 -9.33 -8.20 23.04
N ARG A 526 -10.19 -8.40 22.03
CA ARG A 526 -10.69 -9.72 21.63
C ARG A 526 -10.48 -9.92 20.13
N GLU A 527 -9.69 -10.92 19.74
CA GLU A 527 -9.52 -11.33 18.34
C GLU A 527 -10.84 -11.90 17.79
N VAL A 528 -11.29 -11.40 16.63
CA VAL A 528 -12.59 -11.71 16.00
C VAL A 528 -12.54 -11.90 14.49
N ALA A 529 -11.39 -11.92 13.82
CA ALA A 529 -11.29 -11.90 12.36
C ALA A 529 -12.16 -13.01 11.72
N ALA A 530 -12.09 -14.23 12.23
CA ALA A 530 -12.90 -15.34 11.73
C ALA A 530 -14.41 -15.15 11.97
N GLU A 531 -14.80 -14.58 13.12
CA GLU A 531 -16.21 -14.25 13.41
C GLU A 531 -16.75 -13.19 12.46
N PHE A 532 -15.88 -12.23 12.10
CA PHE A 532 -16.17 -11.12 11.19
C PHE A 532 -15.97 -11.51 9.71
N GLY A 533 -15.66 -12.77 9.38
CA GLY A 533 -15.53 -13.23 8.00
C GLY A 533 -14.22 -12.86 7.29
N LEU A 534 -13.22 -12.36 8.03
CA LEU A 534 -11.89 -12.01 7.54
C LEU A 534 -10.96 -13.22 7.54
N VAL A 535 -11.31 -14.21 6.70
CA VAL A 535 -10.60 -15.51 6.62
C VAL A 535 -9.81 -15.70 5.33
N ARG A 536 -9.84 -14.72 4.43
CA ARG A 536 -9.18 -14.75 3.12
C ARG A 536 -7.68 -14.49 3.26
N VAL A 537 -6.87 -15.06 2.36
CA VAL A 537 -5.49 -14.62 2.18
C VAL A 537 -5.48 -13.34 1.34
N THR A 538 -5.13 -12.21 1.96
CA THR A 538 -5.26 -10.87 1.36
C THR A 538 -3.92 -10.27 0.90
N GLN A 539 -2.87 -10.31 1.73
CA GLN A 539 -1.52 -9.77 1.44
C GLN A 539 -1.50 -8.28 0.98
N PRO A 540 -2.10 -7.35 1.72
CA PRO A 540 -2.07 -5.93 1.38
C PRO A 540 -0.75 -5.25 1.75
N MET A 541 -0.44 -4.17 1.03
CA MET A 541 0.61 -3.21 1.39
C MET A 541 0.01 -1.83 1.68
N GLY A 542 -0.86 -1.35 0.78
CA GLY A 542 -1.59 -0.11 0.98
C GLY A 542 -3.08 -0.36 1.16
N CYS A 543 -3.74 0.51 1.93
CA CYS A 543 -5.11 0.30 2.35
C CYS A 543 -5.69 1.58 2.95
N ASN A 544 -7.01 1.70 2.93
CA ASN A 544 -7.73 2.69 3.72
C ASN A 544 -9.18 2.27 3.96
N PHE A 545 -9.88 2.99 4.82
CA PHE A 545 -11.25 2.71 5.23
C PHE A 545 -12.14 3.95 5.16
N GLY A 546 -13.45 3.75 5.06
CA GLY A 546 -14.46 4.79 4.95
C GLY A 546 -15.84 4.20 4.64
N ASP A 547 -16.90 4.96 4.90
CA ASP A 547 -18.29 4.53 4.66
C ASP A 547 -18.67 4.77 3.20
N LEU A 548 -18.53 3.75 2.34
CA LEU A 548 -18.73 3.89 0.89
C LEU A 548 -20.20 3.89 0.50
N ASP A 549 -21.07 3.32 1.33
CA ASP A 549 -22.49 3.17 1.04
C ASP A 549 -23.40 4.05 1.90
N ASN A 550 -22.82 4.93 2.71
CA ASN A 550 -23.48 5.88 3.59
C ASN A 550 -24.44 5.23 4.61
N ASP A 551 -24.15 4.01 5.09
CA ASP A 551 -24.98 3.32 6.09
C ASP A 551 -24.53 3.50 7.56
N GLY A 552 -23.48 4.30 7.76
CA GLY A 552 -22.87 4.60 9.05
C GLY A 552 -21.87 3.56 9.52
N TRP A 553 -21.47 2.60 8.67
CA TRP A 553 -20.51 1.55 8.99
C TRP A 553 -19.30 1.61 8.05
N PRO A 554 -18.09 1.91 8.56
CA PRO A 554 -16.92 1.98 7.70
C PRO A 554 -16.59 0.65 7.00
N ASP A 555 -16.42 0.73 5.68
CA ASP A 555 -15.87 -0.31 4.81
C ASP A 555 -14.36 -0.16 4.69
N PHE A 556 -13.68 -1.12 4.04
CA PHE A 556 -12.26 -0.95 3.75
C PHE A 556 -11.81 -1.59 2.44
N TYR A 557 -10.81 -0.95 1.82
CA TYR A 557 -10.21 -1.37 0.56
C TYR A 557 -8.72 -1.66 0.74
N LEU A 558 -8.29 -2.79 0.17
CA LEU A 558 -6.95 -3.34 0.28
C LEU A 558 -6.25 -3.35 -1.08
N GLY A 559 -5.18 -2.57 -1.20
CA GLY A 559 -4.17 -2.67 -2.25
C GLY A 559 -3.23 -3.84 -1.97
N THR A 560 -3.31 -4.87 -2.81
CA THR A 560 -2.61 -6.15 -2.66
C THR A 560 -1.42 -6.25 -3.60
N GLY A 561 -0.49 -7.14 -3.28
CA GLY A 561 0.65 -7.45 -4.14
C GLY A 561 1.93 -7.60 -3.34
N TYR A 562 3.02 -7.85 -4.06
CA TYR A 562 4.37 -7.97 -3.49
C TYR A 562 5.42 -7.79 -4.61
N PRO A 563 6.72 -7.59 -4.33
CA PRO A 563 7.69 -7.15 -5.33
C PRO A 563 7.82 -8.03 -6.59
N GLU A 564 7.64 -9.34 -6.53
CA GLU A 564 7.80 -10.22 -7.69
C GLU A 564 6.68 -10.10 -8.75
N TYR A 565 7.02 -10.32 -10.02
CA TYR A 565 6.09 -10.26 -11.16
C TYR A 565 4.93 -11.26 -11.09
N ALA A 566 5.07 -12.33 -10.30
CA ALA A 566 4.01 -13.32 -10.15
C ALA A 566 2.84 -12.85 -9.27
N GLY A 567 2.95 -11.69 -8.60
CA GLY A 567 1.87 -11.07 -7.83
C GLY A 567 0.74 -10.54 -8.73
N ILE A 568 0.02 -11.47 -9.37
CA ILE A 568 -1.20 -11.21 -10.17
C ILE A 568 -2.35 -11.75 -9.34
N MET A 569 -2.95 -10.86 -8.53
CA MET A 569 -4.04 -11.17 -7.61
C MET A 569 -4.94 -9.94 -7.47
N PRO A 570 -6.23 -10.11 -7.14
CA PRO A 570 -7.13 -8.97 -7.03
C PRO A 570 -6.85 -8.15 -5.76
N ASN A 571 -6.85 -6.83 -5.90
CA ASN A 571 -7.16 -5.93 -4.79
C ASN A 571 -8.57 -6.22 -4.24
N LEU A 572 -8.80 -5.97 -2.96
CA LEU A 572 -9.96 -6.51 -2.25
C LEU A 572 -10.77 -5.42 -1.55
N LEU A 573 -12.09 -5.42 -1.75
CA LEU A 573 -13.04 -4.54 -1.06
C LEU A 573 -13.91 -5.35 -0.11
N PHE A 574 -13.95 -4.92 1.15
CA PHE A 574 -14.75 -5.52 2.21
C PHE A 574 -15.82 -4.55 2.68
N HIS A 575 -17.09 -4.95 2.53
CA HIS A 575 -18.27 -4.20 2.97
C HIS A 575 -18.68 -4.59 4.39
N ASN A 576 -18.89 -3.63 5.27
CA ASN A 576 -19.27 -3.84 6.66
C ASN A 576 -20.75 -4.23 6.76
N ARG A 577 -21.05 -5.31 7.49
CA ARG A 577 -22.40 -5.84 7.71
C ARG A 577 -22.95 -5.34 9.03
N GLY A 578 -23.01 -4.02 9.18
CA GLY A 578 -23.62 -3.38 10.33
C GLY A 578 -22.90 -3.64 11.66
N GLY A 579 -21.57 -3.63 11.65
CA GLY A 579 -20.74 -3.83 12.85
C GLY A 579 -20.65 -5.28 13.33
N THR A 580 -21.13 -6.25 12.54
CA THR A 580 -21.17 -7.67 12.92
C THR A 580 -20.27 -8.57 12.08
N GLY A 581 -19.61 -8.02 11.06
CA GLY A 581 -18.73 -8.75 10.16
C GLY A 581 -18.57 -8.04 8.82
N PHE A 582 -17.77 -8.62 7.93
CA PHE A 582 -17.47 -8.08 6.62
C PHE A 582 -17.85 -9.05 5.50
N ALA A 583 -18.22 -8.48 4.35
CA ALA A 583 -18.50 -9.18 3.12
C ALA A 583 -17.44 -8.85 2.06
N ASP A 584 -16.83 -9.86 1.44
CA ASP A 584 -16.05 -9.60 0.23
C ASP A 584 -17.00 -9.28 -0.94
N VAL A 585 -17.00 -8.01 -1.34
CA VAL A 585 -17.79 -7.45 -2.45
C VAL A 585 -16.92 -7.08 -3.65
N THR A 586 -15.63 -7.46 -3.64
CA THR A 586 -14.61 -7.09 -4.64
C THR A 586 -15.09 -7.20 -6.09
N PHE A 587 -15.66 -8.34 -6.47
CA PHE A 587 -16.06 -8.59 -7.86
C PHE A 587 -17.40 -7.94 -8.24
N ALA A 588 -18.33 -7.83 -7.29
CA ALA A 588 -19.59 -7.10 -7.51
C ALA A 588 -19.31 -5.61 -7.71
N ALA A 589 -18.55 -5.02 -6.78
CA ALA A 589 -18.19 -3.61 -6.75
C ALA A 589 -17.21 -3.20 -7.87
N GLY A 590 -16.45 -4.15 -8.43
CA GLY A 590 -15.51 -3.88 -9.52
C GLY A 590 -14.09 -3.48 -9.08
N PHE A 591 -13.69 -3.87 -7.88
CA PHE A 591 -12.39 -3.52 -7.30
C PHE A 591 -11.30 -4.59 -7.47
N GLY A 592 -11.58 -5.68 -8.20
CA GLY A 592 -10.67 -6.81 -8.39
C GLY A 592 -9.45 -6.53 -9.27
N HIS A 593 -8.81 -5.37 -9.13
CA HIS A 593 -7.67 -4.95 -9.93
C HIS A 593 -6.47 -5.89 -9.73
N LEU A 594 -5.92 -6.42 -10.82
CA LEU A 594 -4.88 -7.47 -10.78
C LEU A 594 -3.45 -6.94 -10.61
N GLN A 595 -3.27 -5.63 -10.72
CA GLN A 595 -1.97 -4.97 -10.53
C GLN A 595 -1.78 -4.52 -9.09
N LYS A 596 -0.51 -4.43 -8.70
CA LYS A 596 -0.07 -4.16 -7.33
C LYS A 596 -0.60 -2.80 -6.85
N GLY A 597 -1.52 -2.83 -5.89
CA GLY A 597 -2.10 -1.64 -5.29
C GLY A 597 -1.29 -1.15 -4.10
N HIS A 598 -1.04 0.16 -4.04
CA HIS A 598 -0.36 0.81 -2.91
C HIS A 598 -1.27 1.90 -2.35
N GLY A 599 -0.93 3.19 -2.48
CA GLY A 599 -1.69 4.27 -1.86
C GLY A 599 -3.18 4.23 -2.18
N VAL A 600 -4.02 4.29 -1.14
CA VAL A 600 -5.48 4.32 -1.23
C VAL A 600 -5.98 5.55 -0.46
N SER A 601 -6.76 6.40 -1.11
CA SER A 601 -7.44 7.52 -0.45
C SER A 601 -8.90 7.56 -0.88
N LEU A 602 -9.78 7.82 0.08
CA LEU A 602 -11.23 7.95 -0.08
C LEU A 602 -11.62 9.39 0.19
N ALA A 603 -12.37 9.98 -0.74
CA ALA A 603 -12.89 11.34 -0.60
C ALA A 603 -14.11 11.53 -1.51
N ASP A 604 -14.96 12.49 -1.14
CA ASP A 604 -16.02 13.00 -2.01
C ASP A 604 -15.42 14.08 -2.93
N PHE A 605 -14.90 13.66 -4.10
CA PHE A 605 -14.18 14.56 -5.01
C PHE A 605 -15.10 15.45 -5.83
N ASP A 606 -16.34 15.03 -6.08
CA ASP A 606 -17.31 15.74 -6.92
C ASP A 606 -18.43 16.42 -6.10
N ARG A 607 -18.42 16.18 -4.78
CA ARG A 607 -19.32 16.73 -3.76
C ARG A 607 -20.77 16.29 -3.92
N ASP A 608 -20.98 15.05 -4.37
CA ASP A 608 -22.31 14.46 -4.49
C ASP A 608 -22.81 13.76 -3.23
N GLY A 609 -21.92 13.57 -2.25
CA GLY A 609 -22.26 13.05 -0.94
C GLY A 609 -21.84 11.62 -0.67
N ASP A 610 -21.11 10.99 -1.58
CA ASP A 610 -20.52 9.68 -1.33
C ASP A 610 -19.01 9.70 -1.52
N LEU A 611 -18.36 8.62 -1.07
CA LEU A 611 -16.91 8.50 -1.14
C LEU A 611 -16.51 7.77 -2.43
N ASP A 612 -15.71 8.44 -3.24
CA ASP A 612 -14.94 7.84 -4.33
C ASP A 612 -13.65 7.21 -3.79
N VAL A 613 -13.02 6.34 -4.58
CA VAL A 613 -11.78 5.67 -4.19
C VAL A 613 -10.66 5.92 -5.19
N PHE A 614 -9.65 6.70 -4.80
CA PHE A 614 -8.40 6.82 -5.56
C PHE A 614 -7.41 5.73 -5.14
N GLN A 615 -6.73 5.13 -6.12
CA GLN A 615 -5.66 4.17 -5.88
C GLN A 615 -4.44 4.44 -6.74
N GLN A 616 -3.30 4.56 -6.08
CA GLN A 616 -1.97 4.51 -6.67
C GLN A 616 -1.60 3.05 -6.97
N ILE A 617 -1.21 2.77 -8.22
CA ILE A 617 -0.99 1.41 -8.71
C ILE A 617 0.36 1.33 -9.43
N GLY A 618 1.09 0.25 -9.17
CA GLY A 618 2.41 0.01 -9.76
C GLY A 618 3.26 -0.83 -8.81
N GLY A 619 4.24 -1.56 -9.36
CA GLY A 619 5.14 -2.38 -8.55
C GLY A 619 6.50 -1.76 -8.29
N TRP A 620 7.41 -2.60 -7.82
CA TRP A 620 8.78 -2.27 -7.47
C TRP A 620 9.68 -2.03 -8.70
N TYR A 621 9.45 -2.78 -9.79
CA TYR A 621 10.29 -2.72 -10.99
C TYR A 621 9.68 -1.81 -12.07
N PRO A 622 10.50 -1.14 -12.91
CA PRO A 622 10.02 -0.39 -14.08
C PRO A 622 8.99 -1.14 -14.95
N GLY A 623 9.15 -2.45 -15.12
CA GLY A 623 8.21 -3.27 -15.88
C GLY A 623 6.90 -3.61 -15.15
N ASP A 624 6.78 -3.30 -13.87
CA ASP A 624 5.54 -3.38 -13.08
C ASP A 624 4.79 -2.03 -13.05
N ALA A 625 5.25 -1.02 -13.79
CA ALA A 625 4.58 0.28 -13.79
C ALA A 625 3.15 0.17 -14.34
N PHE A 626 2.21 0.84 -13.71
CA PHE A 626 0.81 0.82 -14.12
C PHE A 626 0.11 2.16 -13.87
N GLY A 627 -1.00 2.40 -14.55
CA GLY A 627 -1.78 3.64 -14.38
C GLY A 627 -2.60 3.61 -13.09
N ASN A 628 -2.61 4.73 -12.35
CA ASN A 628 -3.49 4.88 -11.18
C ASN A 628 -4.98 4.73 -11.56
N ALA A 629 -5.82 4.46 -10.56
CA ALA A 629 -7.26 4.34 -10.71
C ALA A 629 -8.00 5.35 -9.82
N LEU A 630 -9.17 5.78 -10.28
CA LEU A 630 -10.15 6.53 -9.51
C LEU A 630 -11.50 5.86 -9.76
N PHE A 631 -12.03 5.20 -8.74
CA PHE A 631 -13.29 4.50 -8.79
C PHE A 631 -14.40 5.45 -8.33
N GLU A 632 -15.19 5.90 -9.30
CA GLU A 632 -16.38 6.72 -9.09
C GLU A 632 -17.49 5.88 -8.47
N ASN A 633 -18.03 6.39 -7.38
CA ASN A 633 -19.13 5.77 -6.66
C ASN A 633 -20.47 6.01 -7.39
N PRO A 634 -21.32 4.98 -7.56
CA PRO A 634 -22.59 5.14 -8.27
C PRO A 634 -23.72 5.72 -7.41
N GLY A 635 -23.49 5.99 -6.12
CA GLY A 635 -24.50 6.46 -5.18
C GLY A 635 -25.41 5.38 -4.60
N PHE A 636 -25.88 5.62 -3.37
CA PHE A 636 -26.65 4.66 -2.56
C PHE A 636 -28.00 5.18 -2.07
N GLN A 637 -28.42 6.39 -2.46
CA GLN A 637 -29.68 7.02 -2.01
C GLN A 637 -29.82 7.10 -0.48
N ARG A 638 -28.69 7.33 0.20
CA ARG A 638 -28.59 7.51 1.64
C ARG A 638 -28.00 8.88 1.94
N HIS A 639 -28.27 9.36 3.15
CA HIS A 639 -27.83 10.65 3.62
C HIS A 639 -26.45 10.59 4.22
N TRP A 640 -25.77 11.72 4.26
CA TRP A 640 -24.39 11.83 4.73
C TRP A 640 -24.17 13.12 5.52
N LEU A 641 -23.04 13.19 6.21
CA LEU A 641 -22.53 14.39 6.88
C LEU A 641 -21.01 14.42 6.79
N ALA A 642 -20.45 15.49 6.24
CA ALA A 642 -19.02 15.79 6.36
C ALA A 642 -18.79 16.65 7.61
N VAL A 643 -17.94 16.19 8.53
CA VAL A 643 -17.62 16.88 9.79
C VAL A 643 -16.16 17.31 9.75
N ARG A 644 -15.93 18.62 9.61
CA ARG A 644 -14.61 19.23 9.71
C ARG A 644 -14.42 19.79 11.11
N VAL A 645 -13.36 19.39 11.78
CA VAL A 645 -12.99 19.92 13.09
C VAL A 645 -11.84 20.92 12.97
N ARG A 646 -11.82 21.93 13.83
CA ARG A 646 -10.73 22.91 13.92
C ARG A 646 -10.28 23.09 15.37
N GLY A 647 -9.07 22.59 15.66
CA GLY A 647 -8.44 22.73 16.98
C GLY A 647 -8.00 24.17 17.28
N VAL A 648 -7.88 24.46 18.58
CA VAL A 648 -7.37 25.73 19.11
C VAL A 648 -6.26 25.50 20.12
N GLU A 649 -6.51 24.65 21.12
CA GLU A 649 -5.49 24.11 22.03
C GLU A 649 -4.94 22.80 21.45
N SER A 650 -5.80 22.00 20.83
CA SER A 650 -5.40 20.83 20.04
C SER A 650 -4.94 21.24 18.63
N ASN A 651 -4.24 20.35 17.93
CA ASN A 651 -3.79 20.56 16.54
C ASN A 651 -4.91 21.10 15.62
N ARG A 652 -4.61 22.00 14.67
CA ARG A 652 -5.65 22.67 13.86
C ARG A 652 -6.46 21.74 12.97
N LEU A 653 -5.87 20.64 12.51
CA LEU A 653 -6.60 19.60 11.78
C LEU A 653 -7.39 18.66 12.71
N GLY A 654 -7.20 18.79 14.02
CA GLY A 654 -7.91 18.02 15.04
C GLY A 654 -7.46 16.57 15.13
N VAL A 655 -6.22 16.26 14.71
CA VAL A 655 -5.64 14.91 14.81
C VAL A 655 -5.84 14.34 16.22
N GLY A 656 -6.39 13.13 16.31
CA GLY A 656 -6.67 12.46 17.57
C GLY A 656 -8.02 12.84 18.21
N ALA A 657 -8.71 13.89 17.74
CA ALA A 657 -10.04 14.24 18.24
C ALA A 657 -11.05 13.11 17.98
N ARG A 658 -11.98 12.92 18.92
CA ARG A 658 -12.98 11.87 18.87
C ARG A 658 -14.35 12.45 18.58
N LEU A 659 -14.94 12.02 17.47
CA LEU A 659 -16.29 12.35 17.05
C LEU A 659 -17.28 11.32 17.56
N ARG A 660 -18.45 11.83 17.96
CA ARG A 660 -19.63 11.03 18.26
C ARG A 660 -20.85 11.69 17.65
N VAL A 661 -21.47 11.03 16.68
CA VAL A 661 -22.61 11.56 15.93
C VAL A 661 -23.84 10.71 16.24
N GLU A 662 -24.84 11.33 16.87
CA GLU A 662 -26.12 10.69 17.21
C GLU A 662 -27.20 11.11 16.21
N PHE A 663 -27.95 10.15 15.70
CA PHE A 663 -29.10 10.39 14.83
C PHE A 663 -30.14 9.29 14.95
N SER A 664 -31.32 9.55 14.39
CA SER A 664 -32.43 8.60 14.37
C SER A 664 -32.76 8.18 12.94
N GLU A 665 -32.71 6.87 12.69
CA GLU A 665 -33.11 6.24 11.43
C GLU A 665 -34.43 5.49 11.66
N GLY A 666 -35.55 6.13 11.33
CA GLY A 666 -36.88 5.64 11.71
C GLY A 666 -37.04 5.58 13.23
N ASP A 667 -37.31 4.38 13.77
CA ASP A 667 -37.44 4.15 15.22
C ASP A 667 -36.10 3.78 15.89
N GLN A 668 -35.02 3.62 15.13
CA GLN A 668 -33.72 3.22 15.65
C GLN A 668 -32.85 4.43 15.94
N ARG A 669 -32.27 4.49 17.14
CA ARG A 669 -31.21 5.43 17.46
C ARG A 669 -29.88 4.83 17.05
N ARG A 670 -29.12 5.59 16.27
CA ARG A 670 -27.79 5.24 15.78
C ARG A 670 -26.77 6.20 16.39
N VAL A 671 -25.59 5.67 16.66
CA VAL A 671 -24.43 6.47 17.04
C VAL A 671 -23.29 6.02 16.15
N VAL A 672 -22.60 6.96 15.52
CA VAL A 672 -21.37 6.70 14.78
C VAL A 672 -20.22 7.36 15.51
N HIS A 673 -19.14 6.61 15.64
CA HIS A 673 -17.92 7.03 16.31
C HIS A 673 -16.78 7.07 15.30
N GLN A 674 -15.98 8.14 15.33
CA GLN A 674 -14.81 8.24 14.47
C GLN A 674 -13.71 9.03 15.18
N ARG A 675 -12.47 8.59 15.01
CA ARG A 675 -11.30 9.36 15.42
C ARG A 675 -10.72 10.10 14.21
N ILE A 676 -10.39 11.37 14.39
CA ILE A 676 -9.84 12.21 13.33
C ILE A 676 -8.38 11.83 13.06
N GLY A 677 -8.10 11.54 11.80
CA GLY A 677 -6.80 11.17 11.27
C GLY A 677 -6.93 10.84 9.78
N SER A 678 -5.82 10.60 9.11
CA SER A 678 -5.78 10.31 7.66
C SER A 678 -5.96 8.83 7.32
N GLY A 679 -6.03 7.95 8.32
CA GLY A 679 -6.39 6.54 8.14
C GLY A 679 -5.21 5.62 7.87
N GLY A 680 -5.36 4.76 6.85
CA GLY A 680 -4.62 3.49 6.68
C GLY A 680 -3.13 3.58 6.34
N SER A 681 -2.72 2.89 5.27
CA SER A 681 -1.30 2.67 4.93
C SER A 681 -1.05 3.01 3.47
N PHE A 682 0.08 3.68 3.21
CA PHE A 682 0.44 4.22 1.89
C PHE A 682 -0.53 5.30 1.36
N GLY A 683 -1.60 5.59 2.11
CA GLY A 683 -2.74 6.37 1.67
C GLY A 683 -3.27 7.27 2.78
N GLY A 684 -3.65 8.51 2.46
CA GLY A 684 -4.24 9.45 3.40
C GLY A 684 -5.58 10.01 2.90
N ASN A 685 -6.64 9.79 3.68
CA ASN A 685 -7.94 10.44 3.50
C ASN A 685 -7.90 11.89 4.01
N PRO A 686 -8.85 12.75 3.60
CA PRO A 686 -9.01 14.08 4.19
C PRO A 686 -9.24 14.01 5.71
N PHE A 687 -8.80 15.03 6.44
CA PHE A 687 -9.10 15.17 7.88
C PHE A 687 -10.56 15.56 8.16
N THR A 688 -11.33 15.86 7.11
CA THR A 688 -12.79 16.00 7.20
C THR A 688 -13.42 14.60 7.26
N ALA A 689 -14.05 14.27 8.39
CA ALA A 689 -14.71 12.99 8.57
C ALA A 689 -15.97 12.90 7.72
N HIS A 690 -16.18 11.77 7.04
CA HIS A 690 -17.40 11.47 6.29
C HIS A 690 -18.23 10.42 7.04
N ILE A 691 -19.48 10.78 7.36
CA ILE A 691 -20.38 9.96 8.17
C ILE A 691 -21.63 9.64 7.36
N GLY A 692 -21.88 8.36 7.07
CA GLY A 692 -23.16 7.93 6.55
C GLY A 692 -24.26 7.98 7.60
N LEU A 693 -25.43 8.42 7.17
CA LEU A 693 -26.61 8.64 8.01
C LEU A 693 -27.78 7.72 7.63
N GLY A 694 -27.60 6.85 6.63
CA GLY A 694 -28.67 5.97 6.14
C GLY A 694 -29.89 6.78 5.71
N ALA A 695 -31.07 6.46 6.24
CA ALA A 695 -32.31 7.16 5.99
C ALA A 695 -32.64 8.29 6.99
N ALA A 696 -31.69 8.71 7.83
CA ALA A 696 -31.93 9.77 8.81
C ALA A 696 -32.22 11.12 8.14
N THR A 697 -33.12 11.91 8.75
CA THR A 697 -33.49 13.23 8.21
C THR A 697 -32.87 14.40 8.96
N ILE A 698 -32.26 14.12 10.11
CA ILE A 698 -31.62 15.09 10.99
C ILE A 698 -30.57 14.38 11.85
N VAL A 699 -29.50 15.10 12.17
CA VAL A 699 -28.53 14.68 13.19
C VAL A 699 -28.95 15.31 14.52
N ASP A 700 -29.24 14.44 15.48
CA ASP A 700 -29.71 14.84 16.80
C ASP A 700 -28.60 15.59 17.56
N ARG A 701 -27.37 15.07 17.47
CA ARG A 701 -26.21 15.61 18.18
C ARG A 701 -24.88 15.27 17.53
N ILE A 702 -23.94 16.20 17.59
CA ILE A 702 -22.51 15.98 17.35
C ILE A 702 -21.76 16.31 18.63
N GLU A 703 -20.89 15.42 19.07
CA GLU A 703 -19.90 15.70 20.12
C GLU A 703 -18.49 15.58 19.54
N VAL A 704 -17.63 16.53 19.91
CA VAL A 704 -16.20 16.51 19.59
C VAL A 704 -15.43 16.54 20.89
N HIS A 705 -14.72 15.47 21.21
CA HIS A 705 -13.77 15.43 22.32
C HIS A 705 -12.37 15.75 21.82
N TRP A 706 -11.74 16.74 22.46
CA TRP A 706 -10.45 17.29 22.05
C TRP A 706 -9.31 16.71 22.89
N PRO A 707 -8.23 16.19 22.27
CA PRO A 707 -7.18 15.45 23.00
C PRO A 707 -6.42 16.33 24.00
N ASN A 708 -6.02 17.54 23.62
CA ASN A 708 -5.19 18.41 24.45
C ASN A 708 -5.96 19.09 25.58
N SER A 709 -7.12 19.67 25.25
CA SER A 709 -7.91 20.39 26.27
C SER A 709 -8.73 19.45 27.16
N GLY A 710 -8.95 18.20 26.72
CA GLY A 710 -9.83 17.23 27.37
C GLY A 710 -11.31 17.64 27.39
N LYS A 711 -11.68 18.72 26.68
CA LYS A 711 -13.05 19.26 26.65
C LYS A 711 -13.87 18.53 25.60
N THR A 712 -15.19 18.61 25.76
CA THR A 712 -16.16 18.11 24.76
C THR A 712 -17.13 19.20 24.38
N ASP A 713 -17.06 19.63 23.11
CA ASP A 713 -18.04 20.53 22.51
C ASP A 713 -19.23 19.75 21.95
N ARG A 714 -20.40 20.41 21.91
CA ARG A 714 -21.68 19.76 21.63
C ARG A 714 -22.54 20.64 20.75
N PHE A 715 -23.04 20.05 19.67
CA PHE A 715 -23.90 20.70 18.69
C PHE A 715 -25.15 19.84 18.50
N THR A 716 -26.32 20.44 18.29
CA THR A 716 -27.61 19.74 18.24
C THR A 716 -28.48 20.21 17.10
N ALA A 717 -29.37 19.34 16.61
CA ALA A 717 -30.31 19.64 15.54
C ALA A 717 -29.62 20.11 14.25
N VAL A 718 -28.61 19.35 13.82
CA VAL A 718 -27.80 19.61 12.64
C VAL A 718 -28.48 18.96 11.43
N GLY A 719 -28.52 19.66 10.30
CA GLY A 719 -29.13 19.08 9.11
C GLY A 719 -28.22 18.07 8.40
N ILE A 720 -28.83 17.23 7.56
CA ILE A 720 -28.15 16.22 6.71
C ILE A 720 -27.66 16.82 5.38
N ASP A 721 -26.86 16.04 4.64
CA ASP A 721 -26.36 16.29 3.28
C ASP A 721 -25.57 17.61 3.18
N ARG A 722 -24.56 17.74 4.04
CA ARG A 722 -23.77 18.97 4.14
C ARG A 722 -22.43 18.74 4.85
N LEU A 723 -21.56 19.72 4.65
CA LEU A 723 -20.41 19.96 5.50
C LEU A 723 -20.83 20.74 6.75
N VAL A 724 -20.26 20.35 7.89
CA VAL A 724 -20.32 21.12 9.13
C VAL A 724 -18.94 21.36 9.70
N GLU A 725 -18.72 22.56 10.24
CA GLU A 725 -17.45 22.94 10.85
C GLU A 725 -17.60 23.15 12.35
N CYS A 726 -16.87 22.36 13.14
CA CYS A 726 -16.86 22.38 14.59
C CYS A 726 -15.52 22.94 15.08
N ARG A 727 -15.55 24.02 15.86
CA ARG A 727 -14.34 24.68 16.38
C ARG A 727 -14.20 24.45 17.88
N GLU A 728 -12.99 24.12 18.33
CA GLU A 728 -12.70 23.89 19.74
C GLU A 728 -13.07 25.10 20.61
N GLY A 729 -13.84 24.85 21.68
CA GLY A 729 -14.34 25.85 22.62
C GLY A 729 -15.47 26.73 22.07
N SER A 730 -16.05 26.39 20.91
CA SER A 730 -17.16 27.10 20.29
C SER A 730 -18.49 26.35 20.49
N SER A 731 -19.57 27.09 20.71
CA SER A 731 -20.94 26.57 20.63
C SER A 731 -21.57 26.77 19.24
N ASP A 732 -20.91 27.54 18.37
CA ASP A 732 -21.39 27.83 17.03
C ASP A 732 -20.91 26.76 16.04
N ILE A 733 -21.81 26.35 15.14
CA ILE A 733 -21.53 25.42 14.04
C ILE A 733 -21.81 26.13 12.72
N LEU A 734 -20.88 25.99 11.76
CA LEU A 734 -21.11 26.45 10.39
C LEU A 734 -21.66 25.28 9.57
N GLU A 735 -22.74 25.50 8.83
CA GLU A 735 -23.35 24.49 7.96
C GLU A 735 -23.29 24.94 6.50
N THR A 736 -22.61 24.17 5.65
CA THR A 736 -22.43 24.46 4.23
C THR A 736 -22.98 23.31 3.39
N ARG A 737 -24.01 23.59 2.59
CA ARG A 737 -24.48 22.62 1.59
C ARG A 737 -23.54 22.63 0.41
N TRP A 738 -22.98 21.46 0.11
CA TRP A 738 -22.23 21.28 -1.11
C TRP A 738 -23.12 21.36 -2.34
N GLN A 739 -22.50 21.70 -3.47
CA GLN A 739 -23.12 21.66 -4.78
C GLN A 739 -22.39 20.58 -5.56
N PRO A 740 -23.07 19.48 -5.94
CA PRO A 740 -22.45 18.41 -6.70
C PRO A 740 -22.03 18.91 -8.07
N VAL A 741 -20.96 18.33 -8.58
CA VAL A 741 -20.44 18.56 -9.91
C VAL A 741 -20.32 17.21 -10.59
N THR A 742 -20.61 17.13 -11.88
CA THR A 742 -20.41 15.89 -12.63
C THR A 742 -18.99 15.88 -13.19
N PHE A 743 -18.30 14.75 -13.11
CA PHE A 743 -17.01 14.59 -13.74
C PHE A 743 -17.07 14.78 -15.25
N VAL A 744 -16.00 15.33 -15.81
CA VAL A 744 -15.95 15.62 -17.23
C VAL A 744 -15.80 14.33 -18.02
N GLY A 745 -16.74 14.12 -18.95
CA GLY A 745 -16.78 12.93 -19.80
C GLY A 745 -17.93 11.97 -19.50
N ASP A 746 -18.78 12.26 -18.49
CA ASP A 746 -19.98 11.46 -18.20
C ASP A 746 -21.12 11.65 -19.19
N GLU A 747 -21.08 12.71 -20.01
CA GLU A 747 -22.08 12.99 -21.05
C GLU A 747 -22.17 11.88 -22.13
N ALA A 748 -21.20 10.95 -22.20
CA ALA A 748 -21.24 9.80 -23.11
C ALA A 748 -21.93 8.54 -22.53
N ALA A 749 -22.25 8.51 -21.24
CA ALA A 749 -22.85 7.35 -20.58
C ALA A 749 -24.39 7.34 -20.64
N THR A 750 -25.03 8.50 -20.81
CA THR A 750 -26.50 8.63 -20.84
C THR A 750 -27.16 8.15 -22.15
N ASP A 751 -26.38 7.94 -23.22
CA ASP A 751 -26.90 7.49 -24.53
C ASP A 751 -26.90 5.95 -24.73
N ARG A 752 -26.57 5.16 -23.71
CA ARG A 752 -26.67 3.68 -23.75
C ARG A 752 -27.82 3.08 -22.95
N ALA A 753 -28.68 3.92 -22.35
CA ALA A 753 -29.93 3.47 -21.77
C ALA A 753 -31.09 3.69 -22.75
N GLY A 754 -31.37 2.68 -23.58
CA GLY A 754 -32.68 2.54 -24.18
C GLY A 754 -32.80 1.43 -25.23
N PRO A 755 -34.02 0.91 -25.41
CA PRO A 755 -34.83 0.14 -24.45
C PRO A 755 -34.43 -1.34 -24.37
#